data_AF-A0A1X7RRK9-F1
#
_entry.id   AF-A0A1X7RRK9-F1
#
_cell.length_a   1.000
_cell.length_b   1.000
_cell.length_c   1.000
_cell.angle_alpha   90.00
_cell.angle_beta   90.00
_cell.angle_gamma   90.00
#
_symmetry.space_group_name_H-M   'P 1'
#
loop_
_entity.id
_entity.type
_entity.pdbx_description
1 polymer ?
#
loop_
_entity_poly.entity_id
_entity_poly.type
_entity_poly.pdbx_seq_one_letter_code
_entity_poly.pdbx_strand_id
1 'polypeptide(L)'
;MAQPPSQPRAYSQAYLPNGGPQPGGPVPGARPLDPNQGRVQQVGHARVLCVADVRGNLRQLNDLARNAKADYIIHTGDFGFYDDTSLERIAEKTLKHVAQYSPLLAEPLKADIAHTGPQQSIKERFQRERLPLSELPQFLNKTYRLDVPVFTVWGACEDVSVLEKLRSGEYKIDNLHVIDESHSRLLDVGGVKLRLLGLGGAVVMHKLFDNGEGRTTIAGGQGTMWTTLLQMGELIDTANRVYDPTETRVLVTHASPAREGLLNQLSVTLKADFSISAGLHFRYGSSYNEFSVNPSLDHYRGKLSASKASFTDVWETVKHEVEPAVSENEAQNKLLQFALELVGKMPSVANGGNPFGGGPQNGAVDESAFKNMWNFNLADAAFGWLVLDIDQGRIGTEMRAQGFNFSHRGSKVPQRPQGIPHAPANASMAPTGGNLPNSGPQQAGPAGQQQARPLQQPHPQTQLPPTNQQQQPPKPAGTPQGPQATNGTAGPVANLQATNGNGAASAAKSDAPAQTRQVSSQQSPQQPQEPSKGIFIMNVPTLNSIEEAKAQIFSAEDVEKISSLEKAGPGRFVAHFASSEIMQEVLKRNPSKEASEHFKGIRMSQYRPSNRGTYGGAGGWASGRGGTTQRGGGEGRGGYQSTGGATTGSDSESGRGGRGRGGRGGFGSERGRGRGRGGRGGERGGKAEGVPAPATGGDS
;
A
#
# COMPACT_ATOMS: atom_id res chain seq x y z
N MET A 1 -15.59 -14.42 -38.05
CA MET A 1 -15.33 -13.09 -38.64
C MET A 1 -13.83 -12.86 -38.64
N ALA A 2 -13.26 -12.34 -39.72
CA ALA A 2 -11.81 -12.20 -39.86
C ALA A 2 -11.26 -10.99 -39.10
N GLN A 3 -10.03 -11.08 -38.58
CA GLN A 3 -9.31 -9.95 -38.01
C GLN A 3 -8.90 -8.96 -39.11
N PRO A 4 -8.96 -7.63 -38.88
CA PRO A 4 -8.37 -6.65 -39.79
C PRO A 4 -6.84 -6.60 -39.62
N PRO A 5 -6.07 -6.39 -40.71
CA PRO A 5 -4.61 -6.40 -40.66
C PRO A 5 -4.01 -5.11 -40.07
N SER A 6 -2.89 -5.24 -39.36
CA SER A 6 -2.10 -4.14 -38.83
C SER A 6 -1.24 -3.48 -39.93
N GLN A 7 -1.39 -2.16 -40.11
CA GLN A 7 -0.42 -1.34 -40.84
C GLN A 7 0.25 -0.33 -39.89
N PRO A 8 1.58 -0.13 -39.97
CA PRO A 8 2.29 0.83 -39.11
C PRO A 8 2.11 2.27 -39.62
N ARG A 9 1.73 3.21 -38.73
CA ARG A 9 1.70 4.66 -39.02
C ARG A 9 2.15 5.50 -37.83
N ALA A 10 2.61 6.71 -38.13
CA ALA A 10 3.49 7.52 -37.29
C ALA A 10 2.87 8.05 -35.98
N TYR A 11 3.70 8.12 -34.96
CA TYR A 11 3.39 8.72 -33.66
C TYR A 11 3.63 10.25 -33.69
N SER A 12 2.66 11.04 -33.22
CA SER A 12 2.81 12.48 -33.01
C SER A 12 3.11 12.80 -31.54
N GLN A 13 4.30 13.34 -31.27
CA GLN A 13 4.60 13.96 -29.96
C GLN A 13 3.93 15.33 -29.83
N ALA A 14 3.27 15.59 -28.70
CA ALA A 14 3.14 16.93 -28.12
C ALA A 14 2.77 16.83 -26.63
N TYR A 15 3.65 17.30 -25.75
CA TYR A 15 3.35 17.47 -24.33
C TYR A 15 2.74 18.86 -24.11
N LEU A 16 1.59 18.93 -23.42
CA LEU A 16 0.99 20.17 -22.96
C LEU A 16 0.74 20.09 -21.45
N PRO A 17 1.21 21.05 -20.65
CA PRO A 17 0.96 21.08 -19.21
C PRO A 17 -0.48 21.52 -18.89
N ASN A 18 -1.02 21.02 -17.78
CA ASN A 18 -2.37 21.37 -17.30
C ASN A 18 -2.49 22.88 -17.02
N GLY A 19 -3.55 23.52 -17.54
CA GLY A 19 -3.94 24.89 -17.22
C GLY A 19 -3.72 25.95 -18.30
N GLY A 20 -3.15 25.61 -19.46
CA GLY A 20 -3.07 26.53 -20.60
C GLY A 20 -4.40 26.73 -21.34
N PRO A 21 -4.63 27.89 -21.99
CA PRO A 21 -5.82 28.11 -22.82
C PRO A 21 -5.84 27.14 -24.00
N GLN A 22 -6.96 26.43 -24.16
CA GLN A 22 -7.16 25.38 -25.16
C GLN A 22 -7.20 25.96 -26.59
N PRO A 23 -6.45 25.39 -27.56
CA PRO A 23 -6.84 25.49 -28.96
C PRO A 23 -8.07 24.60 -29.17
N GLY A 24 -9.22 25.21 -29.50
CA GLY A 24 -10.49 24.49 -29.65
C GLY A 24 -10.51 23.55 -30.85
N GLY A 25 -10.22 22.26 -30.62
CA GLY A 25 -10.37 21.19 -31.60
C GLY A 25 -9.90 19.84 -31.06
N PRO A 26 -10.44 18.71 -31.55
CA PRO A 26 -9.92 17.39 -31.22
C PRO A 26 -8.47 17.25 -31.71
N VAL A 27 -7.62 16.61 -30.91
CA VAL A 27 -6.20 16.39 -31.25
C VAL A 27 -6.10 15.62 -32.59
N PRO A 28 -5.33 16.09 -33.59
CA PRO A 28 -5.19 15.39 -34.85
C PRO A 28 -4.70 13.95 -34.65
N GLY A 29 -5.53 12.97 -35.04
CA GLY A 29 -5.26 11.54 -34.84
C GLY A 29 -6.12 10.85 -33.77
N ALA A 30 -6.83 11.60 -32.92
CA ALA A 30 -7.82 11.03 -32.01
C ALA A 30 -9.01 10.45 -32.80
N ARG A 31 -9.04 9.13 -32.96
CA ARG A 31 -10.22 8.42 -33.50
C ARG A 31 -11.30 8.34 -32.43
N PRO A 32 -12.58 8.62 -32.76
CA PRO A 32 -13.70 8.21 -31.90
C PRO A 32 -13.61 6.72 -31.60
N LEU A 33 -13.77 6.34 -30.33
CA LEU A 33 -13.67 4.94 -29.92
C LEU A 33 -14.83 4.12 -30.52
N ASP A 34 -14.52 2.96 -31.09
CA ASP A 34 -15.53 2.02 -31.56
C ASP A 34 -16.48 1.61 -30.42
N PRO A 35 -17.79 1.36 -30.70
CA PRO A 35 -18.81 1.14 -29.66
C PRO A 35 -18.51 0.03 -28.65
N ASN A 36 -17.64 -0.93 -29.00
CA ASN A 36 -17.43 -2.17 -28.26
C ASN A 36 -16.18 -2.20 -27.35
N GLN A 37 -15.51 -1.07 -27.07
CA GLN A 37 -14.38 -1.02 -26.12
C GLN A 37 -14.80 -1.08 -24.63
N GLY A 38 -15.84 -1.85 -24.30
CA GLY A 38 -16.34 -1.98 -22.93
C GLY A 38 -16.83 -0.66 -22.33
N ARG A 39 -17.45 0.19 -23.15
CA ARG A 39 -18.23 1.35 -22.69
C ARG A 39 -19.57 0.84 -22.15
N VAL A 40 -19.89 1.23 -20.93
CA VAL A 40 -21.21 1.08 -20.32
C VAL A 40 -21.81 2.48 -20.18
N GLN A 41 -23.09 2.65 -20.51
CA GLN A 41 -23.75 3.95 -20.48
C GLN A 41 -25.04 3.89 -19.66
N GLN A 42 -25.16 4.78 -18.66
CA GLN A 42 -26.38 5.00 -17.87
C GLN A 42 -26.70 6.50 -17.89
N VAL A 43 -27.90 6.84 -18.35
CA VAL A 43 -28.36 8.22 -18.41
C VAL A 43 -29.01 8.59 -17.07
N GLY A 44 -28.44 9.57 -16.38
CA GLY A 44 -28.89 10.02 -15.06
C GLY A 44 -27.99 9.53 -13.92
N HIS A 45 -28.42 9.80 -12.69
CA HIS A 45 -27.75 9.42 -11.44
C HIS A 45 -27.29 7.95 -11.44
N ALA A 46 -26.10 7.70 -10.89
CA ALA A 46 -25.55 6.36 -10.73
C ALA A 46 -24.72 6.24 -9.45
N ARG A 47 -24.75 5.06 -8.83
CA ARG A 47 -23.98 4.74 -7.61
C ARG A 47 -23.01 3.61 -7.90
N VAL A 48 -21.72 3.90 -7.80
CA VAL A 48 -20.65 2.92 -7.98
C VAL A 48 -20.11 2.50 -6.61
N LEU A 49 -20.34 1.25 -6.24
CA LEU A 49 -19.79 0.65 -5.02
C LEU A 49 -18.31 0.30 -5.22
N CYS A 50 -17.45 0.71 -4.31
CA CYS A 50 -16.03 0.38 -4.31
C CYS A 50 -15.69 -0.47 -3.08
N VAL A 51 -15.19 -1.68 -3.31
CA VAL A 51 -14.92 -2.71 -2.29
C VAL A 51 -13.59 -3.42 -2.53
N ALA A 52 -13.00 -3.97 -1.48
CA ALA A 52 -11.78 -4.77 -1.53
C ALA A 52 -12.00 -6.13 -0.85
N ASP A 53 -11.17 -7.11 -1.17
CA ASP A 53 -10.94 -8.28 -0.34
C ASP A 53 -12.22 -9.12 -0.03
N VAL A 54 -13.06 -9.42 -1.04
CA VAL A 54 -14.21 -10.34 -0.84
C VAL A 54 -13.80 -11.81 -0.67
N ARG A 55 -12.54 -12.17 -0.97
CA ARG A 55 -11.87 -13.43 -0.62
C ARG A 55 -12.71 -14.68 -0.92
N GLY A 56 -13.34 -14.70 -2.09
CA GLY A 56 -14.15 -15.81 -2.59
C GLY A 56 -15.61 -15.83 -2.15
N ASN A 57 -16.07 -14.96 -1.24
CA ASN A 57 -17.49 -14.82 -0.88
C ASN A 57 -18.22 -13.93 -1.89
N LEU A 58 -18.32 -14.41 -3.13
CA LEU A 58 -18.78 -13.62 -4.27
C LEU A 58 -20.24 -13.19 -4.15
N ARG A 59 -21.11 -13.96 -3.47
CA ARG A 59 -22.50 -13.55 -3.19
C ARG A 59 -22.59 -12.30 -2.33
N GLN A 60 -21.59 -12.02 -1.49
CA GLN A 60 -21.53 -10.80 -0.69
C GLN A 60 -21.53 -9.53 -1.55
N LEU A 61 -21.03 -9.58 -2.78
CA LEU A 61 -21.08 -8.46 -3.74
C LEU A 61 -22.53 -8.04 -4.03
N ASN A 62 -23.43 -9.01 -4.20
CA ASN A 62 -24.86 -8.73 -4.45
C ASN A 62 -25.55 -8.13 -3.21
N ASP A 63 -25.21 -8.61 -2.01
CA ASP A 63 -25.73 -8.04 -0.75
C ASP A 63 -25.21 -6.63 -0.51
N LEU A 64 -23.93 -6.38 -0.76
CA LEU A 64 -23.33 -5.05 -0.67
C LEU A 64 -23.91 -4.09 -1.71
N ALA A 65 -24.13 -4.53 -2.96
CA ALA A 65 -24.79 -3.73 -3.99
C ALA A 65 -26.21 -3.33 -3.58
N ARG A 66 -27.03 -4.26 -3.07
CA ARG A 66 -28.35 -3.96 -2.51
C ARG A 66 -28.28 -2.96 -1.36
N ASN A 67 -27.37 -3.19 -0.41
CA ASN A 67 -27.23 -2.34 0.78
C ASN A 67 -26.74 -0.92 0.45
N ALA A 68 -25.87 -0.77 -0.54
CA ALA A 68 -25.35 0.50 -1.02
C ALA A 68 -26.26 1.20 -2.06
N LYS A 69 -27.27 0.48 -2.58
CA LYS A 69 -28.08 0.84 -3.75
C LYS A 69 -27.21 1.17 -4.97
N ALA A 70 -26.27 0.28 -5.27
CA ALA A 70 -25.29 0.48 -6.33
C ALA A 70 -25.73 -0.13 -7.66
N ASP A 71 -25.47 0.58 -8.75
CA ASP A 71 -25.69 0.15 -10.14
C ASP A 71 -24.47 -0.60 -10.70
N TYR A 72 -23.29 -0.34 -10.13
CA TYR A 72 -22.00 -0.90 -10.55
C TYR A 72 -21.11 -1.20 -9.34
N ILE A 73 -20.17 -2.13 -9.49
CA ILE A 73 -19.12 -2.39 -8.50
C ILE A 73 -17.73 -2.22 -9.13
N ILE A 74 -16.83 -1.54 -8.44
CA ILE A 74 -15.38 -1.58 -8.65
C ILE A 74 -14.76 -2.36 -7.50
N HIS A 75 -13.93 -3.36 -7.81
CA HIS A 75 -13.30 -4.23 -6.83
C HIS A 75 -11.76 -4.26 -6.98
N THR A 76 -11.04 -4.05 -5.88
CA THR A 76 -9.58 -3.82 -5.86
C THR A 76 -8.75 -5.08 -5.58
N GLY A 77 -9.18 -6.25 -6.06
CA GLY A 77 -8.44 -7.51 -5.90
C GLY A 77 -8.69 -8.26 -4.59
N ASP A 78 -8.10 -9.46 -4.49
CA ASP A 78 -8.44 -10.53 -3.54
C ASP A 78 -9.92 -10.94 -3.71
N PHE A 79 -10.31 -11.17 -4.97
CA PHE A 79 -11.67 -11.53 -5.37
C PHE A 79 -12.00 -12.99 -4.96
N GLY A 80 -10.99 -13.85 -4.95
CA GLY A 80 -11.11 -15.30 -4.81
C GLY A 80 -11.17 -15.99 -6.16
N PHE A 81 -10.29 -15.63 -7.10
CA PHE A 81 -10.10 -16.36 -8.35
C PHE A 81 -9.43 -17.72 -8.10
N TYR A 82 -10.25 -18.67 -7.63
CA TYR A 82 -9.89 -20.06 -7.39
C TYR A 82 -10.96 -20.99 -7.99
N ASP A 83 -10.54 -21.94 -8.83
CA ASP A 83 -11.38 -23.01 -9.37
C ASP A 83 -11.16 -24.33 -8.61
N ASP A 84 -11.93 -25.37 -8.96
CA ASP A 84 -11.85 -26.69 -8.30
C ASP A 84 -10.45 -27.35 -8.42
N THR A 85 -9.59 -26.87 -9.33
CA THR A 85 -8.22 -27.36 -9.54
C THR A 85 -7.14 -26.49 -8.88
N SER A 86 -7.51 -25.31 -8.34
CA SER A 86 -6.55 -24.37 -7.74
C SER A 86 -5.82 -24.92 -6.51
N LEU A 87 -6.46 -25.81 -5.73
CA LEU A 87 -5.91 -26.32 -4.48
C LEU A 87 -4.55 -27.02 -4.64
N GLU A 88 -4.34 -27.69 -5.78
CA GLU A 88 -3.08 -28.36 -6.09
C GLU A 88 -1.97 -27.36 -6.40
N ARG A 89 -2.30 -26.23 -7.07
CA ARG A 89 -1.35 -25.19 -7.48
C ARG A 89 -0.92 -24.26 -6.34
N ILE A 90 -1.77 -23.97 -5.35
CA ILE A 90 -1.45 -23.03 -4.26
C ILE A 90 -0.36 -23.61 -3.34
N ALA A 91 0.66 -22.85 -2.92
CA ALA A 91 1.62 -23.32 -1.92
C ALA A 91 1.01 -23.40 -0.50
N GLU A 92 1.43 -24.36 0.33
CA GLU A 92 0.90 -24.56 1.71
C GLU A 92 0.95 -23.28 2.57
N LYS A 93 2.02 -22.48 2.47
CA LYS A 93 2.15 -21.17 3.15
C LYS A 93 1.07 -20.18 2.72
N THR A 94 0.78 -20.14 1.42
CA THR A 94 -0.25 -19.28 0.82
C THR A 94 -1.65 -19.78 1.18
N LEU A 95 -1.89 -21.08 1.08
CA LEU A 95 -3.15 -21.72 1.48
C LEU A 95 -3.47 -21.47 2.95
N LYS A 96 -2.47 -21.51 3.83
CA LYS A 96 -2.63 -21.12 5.25
C LYS A 96 -3.13 -19.69 5.42
N HIS A 97 -2.58 -18.75 4.65
CA HIS A 97 -2.98 -17.35 4.68
C HIS A 97 -4.41 -17.16 4.15
N VAL A 98 -4.72 -17.75 2.99
CA VAL A 98 -6.08 -17.74 2.39
C VAL A 98 -7.10 -18.31 3.38
N ALA A 99 -6.81 -19.45 4.01
CA ALA A 99 -7.68 -20.06 5.00
C ALA A 99 -7.86 -19.20 6.27
N GLN A 100 -6.78 -18.58 6.77
CA GLN A 100 -6.83 -17.73 7.96
C GLN A 100 -7.74 -16.50 7.79
N TYR A 101 -7.79 -15.94 6.58
CA TYR A 101 -8.61 -14.74 6.29
C TYR A 101 -9.90 -15.05 5.51
N SER A 102 -10.19 -16.31 5.20
CA SER A 102 -11.37 -16.67 4.39
C SER A 102 -12.68 -16.33 5.12
N PRO A 103 -13.61 -15.58 4.51
CA PRO A 103 -14.97 -15.39 5.01
C PRO A 103 -15.83 -16.65 4.88
N LEU A 104 -15.43 -17.63 4.07
CA LEU A 104 -16.16 -18.88 3.83
C LEU A 104 -15.93 -19.94 4.91
N LEU A 105 -14.90 -19.78 5.75
CA LEU A 105 -14.57 -20.71 6.82
C LEU A 105 -15.09 -20.23 8.18
N ALA A 106 -15.48 -21.16 9.05
CA ALA A 106 -15.89 -20.85 10.42
C ALA A 106 -14.69 -20.45 11.29
N GLU A 107 -14.86 -19.48 12.19
CA GLU A 107 -13.76 -18.94 13.01
C GLU A 107 -12.96 -20.00 13.81
N PRO A 108 -13.57 -21.04 14.43
CA PRO A 108 -12.81 -22.10 15.09
C PRO A 108 -11.90 -22.88 14.13
N LEU A 109 -12.32 -23.08 12.88
CA LEU A 109 -11.54 -23.77 11.85
C LEU A 109 -10.35 -22.91 11.39
N LYS A 110 -10.55 -21.59 11.22
CA LYS A 110 -9.45 -20.65 10.92
C LYS A 110 -8.40 -20.65 12.03
N ALA A 111 -8.85 -20.62 13.29
CA ALA A 111 -7.96 -20.69 14.45
C ALA A 111 -7.15 -22.01 14.45
N ASP A 112 -7.79 -23.15 14.20
CA ASP A 112 -7.11 -24.46 14.16
C ASP A 112 -6.10 -24.54 12.98
N ILE A 113 -6.46 -24.03 11.80
CA ILE A 113 -5.54 -23.91 10.65
C ILE A 113 -4.37 -22.95 10.96
N ALA A 114 -4.60 -21.86 11.68
CA ALA A 114 -3.54 -20.95 12.11
C ALA A 114 -2.52 -21.63 13.06
N HIS A 115 -2.98 -22.53 13.93
CA HIS A 115 -2.11 -23.32 14.82
C HIS A 115 -1.49 -24.57 14.17
N THR A 116 -1.99 -25.00 13.01
CA THR A 116 -1.46 -26.14 12.24
C THR A 116 0.03 -25.97 11.95
N GLY A 117 0.84 -26.94 12.38
CA GLY A 117 2.30 -26.92 12.27
C GLY A 117 2.80 -27.24 10.84
N PRO A 118 4.06 -26.91 10.51
CA PRO A 118 4.61 -27.03 9.15
C PRO A 118 4.79 -28.48 8.66
N GLN A 119 4.41 -29.49 9.45
CA GLN A 119 4.47 -30.92 9.09
C GLN A 119 3.09 -31.48 8.71
N GLN A 120 2.02 -30.71 8.88
CA GLN A 120 0.65 -31.12 8.54
C GLN A 120 0.22 -30.41 7.26
N SER A 121 -0.24 -31.15 6.26
CA SER A 121 -0.73 -30.57 5.01
C SER A 121 -2.09 -29.91 5.23
N ILE A 122 -2.20 -28.65 4.83
CA ILE A 122 -3.47 -27.92 4.81
C ILE A 122 -4.24 -28.32 3.54
N LYS A 123 -3.55 -28.68 2.45
CA LYS A 123 -4.18 -29.24 1.23
C LYS A 123 -4.97 -30.51 1.52
N GLU A 124 -4.36 -31.50 2.18
CA GLU A 124 -5.04 -32.75 2.56
C GLU A 124 -6.30 -32.48 3.39
N ARG A 125 -6.25 -31.47 4.29
CA ARG A 125 -7.40 -31.05 5.07
C ARG A 125 -8.50 -30.45 4.21
N PHE A 126 -8.17 -29.51 3.32
CA PHE A 126 -9.13 -28.92 2.38
C PHE A 126 -9.81 -29.98 1.51
N GLN A 127 -9.06 -30.99 1.03
CA GLN A 127 -9.61 -32.13 0.29
C GLN A 127 -10.54 -33.00 1.15
N ARG A 128 -10.07 -33.42 2.33
CA ARG A 128 -10.81 -34.33 3.24
C ARG A 128 -12.11 -33.71 3.77
N GLU A 129 -12.05 -32.45 4.19
CA GLU A 129 -13.18 -31.71 4.78
C GLU A 129 -13.99 -30.95 3.72
N ARG A 130 -13.60 -31.01 2.44
CA ARG A 130 -14.23 -30.33 1.28
C ARG A 130 -14.41 -28.83 1.53
N LEU A 131 -13.37 -28.18 2.04
CA LEU A 131 -13.38 -26.77 2.40
C LEU A 131 -13.33 -25.90 1.13
N PRO A 132 -14.20 -24.88 1.00
CA PRO A 132 -14.23 -24.03 -0.19
C PRO A 132 -13.06 -23.03 -0.17
N LEU A 133 -12.39 -22.86 -1.32
CA LEU A 133 -11.48 -21.75 -1.58
C LEU A 133 -12.23 -20.49 -2.06
N SER A 134 -13.33 -20.68 -2.79
CA SER A 134 -14.12 -19.61 -3.39
C SER A 134 -15.51 -20.12 -3.79
N GLU A 135 -16.45 -19.20 -3.98
CA GLU A 135 -17.74 -19.44 -4.65
C GLU A 135 -17.63 -19.36 -6.19
N LEU A 136 -16.45 -19.05 -6.75
CA LEU A 136 -16.24 -18.93 -8.19
C LEU A 136 -16.76 -20.12 -9.02
N PRO A 137 -16.56 -21.41 -8.63
CA PRO A 137 -17.12 -22.55 -9.38
C PRO A 137 -18.64 -22.48 -9.54
N GLN A 138 -19.35 -21.97 -8.53
CA GLN A 138 -20.81 -21.79 -8.55
C GLN A 138 -21.27 -20.60 -9.41
N PHE A 139 -20.40 -19.62 -9.67
CA PHE A 139 -20.66 -18.57 -10.66
C PHE A 139 -20.34 -19.04 -12.09
N LEU A 140 -19.26 -19.79 -12.28
CA LEU A 140 -18.89 -20.39 -13.57
C LEU A 140 -19.96 -21.37 -14.08
N ASN A 141 -20.53 -22.20 -13.20
CA ASN A 141 -21.61 -23.13 -13.55
C ASN A 141 -23.02 -22.49 -13.53
N LYS A 142 -23.12 -21.17 -13.31
CA LYS A 142 -24.35 -20.37 -13.27
C LYS A 142 -25.36 -20.73 -12.16
N THR A 143 -24.94 -21.45 -11.11
CA THR A 143 -25.75 -21.60 -9.88
C THR A 143 -25.98 -20.24 -9.21
N TYR A 144 -24.98 -19.37 -9.25
CA TYR A 144 -25.04 -17.97 -8.83
C TYR A 144 -24.70 -17.04 -10.00
N ARG A 145 -25.07 -15.76 -9.85
CA ARG A 145 -24.80 -14.68 -10.82
C ARG A 145 -24.54 -13.37 -10.08
N LEU A 146 -23.86 -12.44 -10.74
CA LEU A 146 -23.68 -11.07 -10.24
C LEU A 146 -24.90 -10.23 -10.65
N ASP A 147 -25.56 -9.60 -9.70
CA ASP A 147 -26.81 -8.86 -9.94
C ASP A 147 -26.57 -7.53 -10.68
N VAL A 148 -25.36 -6.97 -10.58
CA VAL A 148 -24.90 -5.74 -11.24
C VAL A 148 -23.50 -5.94 -11.85
N PRO A 149 -23.06 -5.14 -12.83
CA PRO A 149 -21.73 -5.27 -13.42
C PRO A 149 -20.60 -4.98 -12.42
N VAL A 150 -19.61 -5.88 -12.39
CA VAL A 150 -18.46 -5.84 -11.47
C VAL A 150 -17.17 -5.70 -12.26
N PHE A 151 -16.45 -4.61 -12.04
CA PHE A 151 -15.15 -4.30 -12.62
C PHE A 151 -14.06 -4.61 -11.59
N THR A 152 -13.18 -5.57 -11.86
CA THR A 152 -12.19 -6.02 -10.86
C THR A 152 -10.78 -6.17 -11.43
N VAL A 153 -9.79 -5.79 -10.63
CA VAL A 153 -8.41 -6.29 -10.75
C VAL A 153 -8.27 -7.58 -9.92
N TRP A 154 -7.13 -8.27 -10.01
CA TRP A 154 -6.75 -9.34 -9.06
C TRP A 154 -5.91 -8.80 -7.90
N GLY A 155 -5.88 -9.52 -6.79
CA GLY A 155 -5.12 -9.19 -5.58
C GLY A 155 -3.81 -9.94 -5.46
N ALA A 156 -3.33 -10.11 -4.23
CA ALA A 156 -2.05 -10.73 -3.93
C ALA A 156 -2.12 -12.26 -3.78
N CYS A 157 -3.26 -12.78 -3.33
CA CYS A 157 -3.46 -14.21 -3.07
C CYS A 157 -4.58 -14.78 -3.95
N GLU A 158 -4.25 -15.08 -5.21
CA GLU A 158 -5.18 -15.64 -6.22
C GLU A 158 -4.42 -16.59 -7.18
N ASP A 159 -5.13 -17.34 -8.03
CA ASP A 159 -4.52 -18.29 -8.97
C ASP A 159 -4.43 -17.74 -10.39
N VAL A 160 -3.19 -17.53 -10.86
CA VAL A 160 -2.90 -17.00 -12.20
C VAL A 160 -3.52 -17.82 -13.32
N SER A 161 -3.64 -19.14 -13.14
CA SER A 161 -4.27 -20.02 -14.14
C SER A 161 -5.76 -19.71 -14.33
N VAL A 162 -6.44 -19.22 -13.29
CA VAL A 162 -7.87 -18.86 -13.35
C VAL A 162 -8.06 -17.51 -14.04
N LEU A 163 -7.16 -16.55 -13.79
CA LEU A 163 -7.16 -15.26 -14.50
C LEU A 163 -6.88 -15.43 -15.99
N GLU A 164 -5.90 -16.25 -16.37
CA GLU A 164 -5.57 -16.51 -17.77
C GLU A 164 -6.78 -17.13 -18.53
N LYS A 165 -7.56 -18.01 -17.88
CA LYS A 165 -8.82 -18.54 -18.45
C LYS A 165 -9.92 -17.48 -18.60
N LEU A 166 -10.05 -16.57 -17.64
CA LEU A 166 -11.00 -15.46 -17.73
C LEU A 166 -10.61 -14.46 -18.83
N ARG A 167 -9.29 -14.18 -18.96
CA ARG A 167 -8.72 -13.28 -19.96
C ARG A 167 -8.78 -13.85 -21.38
N SER A 168 -8.59 -15.16 -21.54
CA SER A 168 -8.74 -15.85 -22.84
C SER A 168 -10.21 -16.04 -23.26
N GLY A 169 -11.15 -15.90 -22.31
CA GLY A 169 -12.57 -16.19 -22.51
C GLY A 169 -12.95 -17.67 -22.42
N GLU A 170 -12.01 -18.56 -22.02
CA GLU A 170 -12.31 -19.94 -21.63
C GLU A 170 -13.30 -19.97 -20.45
N TYR A 171 -13.09 -19.09 -19.47
CA TYR A 171 -14.03 -18.82 -18.38
C TYR A 171 -14.82 -17.55 -18.65
N LYS A 172 -16.12 -17.60 -18.39
CA LYS A 172 -17.03 -16.47 -18.50
C LYS A 172 -18.04 -16.49 -17.37
N ILE A 173 -18.14 -15.36 -16.66
CA ILE A 173 -19.18 -15.08 -15.67
C ILE A 173 -19.95 -13.86 -16.18
N ASP A 174 -21.27 -13.97 -16.26
CA ASP A 174 -22.11 -12.85 -16.70
C ASP A 174 -22.01 -11.70 -15.67
N ASN A 175 -21.97 -10.45 -16.15
CA ASN A 175 -21.69 -9.23 -15.38
C ASN A 175 -20.27 -9.12 -14.74
N LEU A 176 -19.35 -10.06 -14.96
CA LEU A 176 -17.96 -9.91 -14.52
C LEU A 176 -17.08 -9.29 -15.61
N HIS A 177 -16.31 -8.27 -15.23
CA HIS A 177 -15.36 -7.57 -16.09
C HIS A 177 -14.00 -7.46 -15.40
N VAL A 178 -13.04 -8.29 -15.81
CA VAL A 178 -11.64 -8.06 -15.42
C VAL A 178 -11.16 -6.78 -16.11
N ILE A 179 -10.46 -5.93 -15.35
CA ILE A 179 -9.68 -4.80 -15.83
C ILE A 179 -8.21 -5.07 -15.54
N ASP A 180 -7.36 -4.90 -16.56
CA ASP A 180 -5.96 -5.29 -16.55
C ASP A 180 -5.10 -4.25 -17.30
N GLU A 181 -3.79 -4.49 -17.40
CA GLU A 181 -2.85 -3.60 -18.09
C GLU A 181 -3.20 -3.33 -19.57
N SER A 182 -3.86 -4.28 -20.23
CA SER A 182 -4.22 -4.25 -21.65
C SER A 182 -5.68 -3.77 -21.88
N HIS A 183 -6.55 -3.95 -20.90
CA HIS A 183 -8.00 -3.74 -20.98
C HIS A 183 -8.51 -2.66 -20.01
N SER A 184 -8.67 -1.44 -20.53
CA SER A 184 -9.47 -0.39 -19.86
C SER A 184 -10.99 -0.58 -20.06
N ARG A 185 -11.79 0.08 -19.21
CA ARG A 185 -13.27 0.18 -19.34
C ARG A 185 -13.72 1.62 -19.21
N LEU A 186 -14.89 1.96 -19.74
CA LEU A 186 -15.47 3.30 -19.64
C LEU A 186 -16.88 3.21 -19.06
N LEU A 187 -17.12 3.87 -17.92
CA LEU A 187 -18.48 4.05 -17.38
C LEU A 187 -18.93 5.48 -17.69
N ASP A 188 -19.89 5.64 -18.59
CA ASP A 188 -20.52 6.91 -18.94
C ASP A 188 -21.82 7.05 -18.14
N VAL A 189 -21.72 7.64 -16.95
CA VAL A 189 -22.72 7.55 -15.87
C VAL A 189 -22.85 8.88 -15.13
N GLY A 190 -24.05 9.31 -14.74
CA GLY A 190 -24.23 10.55 -13.96
C GLY A 190 -23.71 11.84 -14.62
N GLY A 191 -23.49 11.84 -15.94
CA GLY A 191 -22.84 12.94 -16.66
C GLY A 191 -21.31 12.97 -16.56
N VAL A 192 -20.68 11.90 -16.04
CA VAL A 192 -19.23 11.71 -15.95
C VAL A 192 -18.82 10.49 -16.76
N LYS A 193 -17.73 10.59 -17.52
CA LYS A 193 -17.08 9.46 -18.17
C LYS A 193 -15.92 8.94 -17.30
N LEU A 194 -16.14 7.88 -16.53
CA LEU A 194 -15.09 7.24 -15.72
C LEU A 194 -14.30 6.20 -16.55
N ARG A 195 -13.06 6.53 -16.91
CA ARG A 195 -12.10 5.61 -17.52
C ARG A 195 -11.41 4.80 -16.43
N LEU A 196 -11.71 3.50 -16.36
CA LEU A 196 -11.06 2.57 -15.43
C LEU A 196 -9.78 2.00 -16.06
N LEU A 197 -8.66 2.18 -15.36
CA LEU A 197 -7.33 1.65 -15.68
C LEU A 197 -6.95 0.65 -14.57
N GLY A 198 -6.65 -0.61 -14.90
CA GLY A 198 -6.46 -1.68 -13.93
C GLY A 198 -5.00 -2.11 -13.76
N LEU A 199 -4.55 -2.36 -12.52
CA LEU A 199 -3.29 -3.04 -12.22
C LEU A 199 -3.40 -3.91 -10.97
N GLY A 200 -3.53 -5.22 -11.16
CA GLY A 200 -3.62 -6.17 -10.05
C GLY A 200 -2.27 -6.63 -9.50
N GLY A 201 -2.34 -7.40 -8.42
CA GLY A 201 -1.18 -8.05 -7.79
C GLY A 201 -0.51 -7.23 -6.69
N ALA A 202 0.37 -7.90 -5.94
CA ALA A 202 1.30 -7.24 -5.02
C ALA A 202 2.48 -6.60 -5.78
N VAL A 203 2.95 -5.43 -5.34
CA VAL A 203 4.23 -4.89 -5.80
C VAL A 203 5.34 -5.48 -4.95
N VAL A 204 6.23 -6.28 -5.57
CA VAL A 204 7.33 -6.96 -4.89
C VAL A 204 8.61 -6.71 -5.67
N MET A 205 9.51 -5.88 -5.13
CA MET A 205 10.65 -5.32 -5.87
C MET A 205 11.53 -6.38 -6.58
N HIS A 206 11.81 -7.51 -5.93
CA HIS A 206 12.61 -8.60 -6.51
C HIS A 206 11.86 -9.48 -7.53
N LYS A 207 10.53 -9.33 -7.66
CA LYS A 207 9.70 -10.05 -8.64
C LYS A 207 9.27 -9.19 -9.83
N LEU A 208 9.71 -7.93 -9.88
CA LEU A 208 9.33 -6.97 -10.93
C LEU A 208 9.71 -7.39 -12.35
N PHE A 209 10.60 -8.39 -12.50
CA PHE A 209 11.10 -8.93 -13.76
C PHE A 209 10.81 -10.43 -13.94
N ASP A 210 9.99 -11.01 -13.07
CA ASP A 210 9.62 -12.44 -13.05
C ASP A 210 8.13 -12.58 -13.38
N ASN A 211 7.77 -13.37 -14.40
CA ASN A 211 6.36 -13.66 -14.72
C ASN A 211 5.82 -14.91 -13.99
N GLY A 212 6.68 -15.71 -13.36
CA GLY A 212 6.31 -16.93 -12.66
C GLY A 212 5.70 -17.99 -13.57
N GLU A 213 4.50 -18.45 -13.20
CA GLU A 213 3.66 -19.40 -13.93
C GLU A 213 2.71 -18.71 -14.93
N GLY A 214 2.73 -17.37 -15.00
CA GLY A 214 1.95 -16.58 -15.96
C GLY A 214 2.34 -16.86 -17.41
N ARG A 215 1.35 -16.95 -18.30
CA ARG A 215 1.59 -17.25 -19.74
C ARG A 215 1.69 -16.00 -20.59
N THR A 216 1.11 -14.91 -20.12
CA THR A 216 1.02 -13.64 -20.83
C THR A 216 1.76 -12.54 -20.07
N THR A 217 1.11 -11.41 -19.82
CA THR A 217 1.66 -10.28 -19.06
C THR A 217 1.27 -10.31 -17.59
N ILE A 218 0.19 -11.01 -17.21
CA ILE A 218 -0.19 -11.22 -15.81
C ILE A 218 0.82 -12.19 -15.14
N ALA A 219 1.45 -11.74 -14.06
CA ALA A 219 2.40 -12.55 -13.31
C ALA A 219 1.82 -13.13 -12.01
N GLY A 220 2.21 -14.37 -11.74
CA GLY A 220 1.78 -15.09 -10.55
C GLY A 220 2.28 -16.52 -10.56
N GLY A 221 2.10 -17.21 -9.45
CA GLY A 221 2.46 -18.61 -9.27
C GLY A 221 2.27 -19.05 -7.83
N GLN A 222 2.05 -20.35 -7.63
CA GLN A 222 1.87 -20.93 -6.29
C GLN A 222 0.74 -20.27 -5.45
N GLY A 223 -0.30 -19.76 -6.12
CA GLY A 223 -1.42 -19.03 -5.50
C GLY A 223 -1.11 -17.59 -5.06
N THR A 224 0.04 -17.05 -5.45
CA THR A 224 0.45 -15.65 -5.23
C THR A 224 0.54 -14.91 -6.55
N MET A 225 0.13 -13.64 -6.58
CA MET A 225 0.11 -12.81 -7.80
C MET A 225 0.84 -11.50 -7.53
N TRP A 226 1.58 -11.01 -8.53
CA TRP A 226 2.37 -9.78 -8.39
C TRP A 226 2.39 -8.97 -9.68
N THR A 227 2.77 -7.70 -9.56
CA THR A 227 2.90 -6.78 -10.69
C THR A 227 4.31 -6.84 -11.28
N THR A 228 4.46 -6.84 -12.60
CA THR A 228 5.76 -6.72 -13.30
C THR A 228 5.94 -5.40 -14.05
N LEU A 229 7.17 -5.11 -14.46
CA LEU A 229 7.51 -3.93 -15.27
C LEU A 229 6.87 -3.98 -16.66
N LEU A 230 6.69 -5.18 -17.23
CA LEU A 230 5.97 -5.32 -18.50
C LEU A 230 4.50 -4.90 -18.35
N GLN A 231 3.84 -5.24 -17.24
CA GLN A 231 2.48 -4.77 -16.97
C GLN A 231 2.40 -3.26 -16.73
N MET A 232 3.37 -2.68 -16.02
CA MET A 232 3.44 -1.21 -15.87
C MET A 232 3.62 -0.53 -17.23
N GLY A 233 4.47 -1.07 -18.11
CA GLY A 233 4.66 -0.59 -19.47
C GLY A 233 3.41 -0.74 -20.35
N GLU A 234 2.73 -1.89 -20.30
CA GLU A 234 1.50 -2.13 -21.07
C GLU A 234 0.36 -1.22 -20.61
N LEU A 235 0.24 -1.00 -19.30
CA LEU A 235 -0.73 -0.05 -18.76
C LEU A 235 -0.44 1.39 -19.21
N ILE A 236 0.83 1.79 -19.33
CA ILE A 236 1.22 3.11 -19.89
C ILE A 236 0.82 3.21 -21.37
N ASP A 237 1.08 2.18 -22.19
CA ASP A 237 0.69 2.16 -23.61
C ASP A 237 -0.83 2.23 -23.77
N THR A 238 -1.58 1.37 -23.06
CA THR A 238 -3.04 1.38 -23.00
C THR A 238 -3.58 2.74 -22.57
N ALA A 239 -3.04 3.32 -21.49
CA ALA A 239 -3.46 4.59 -20.94
C ALA A 239 -3.24 5.77 -21.90
N ASN A 240 -2.16 5.75 -22.69
CA ASN A 240 -1.90 6.73 -23.74
C ASN A 240 -2.84 6.54 -24.93
N ARG A 241 -3.06 5.29 -25.36
CA ARG A 241 -3.94 4.92 -26.49
C ARG A 241 -5.41 5.29 -26.27
N VAL A 242 -5.89 5.26 -25.02
CA VAL A 242 -7.28 5.61 -24.65
C VAL A 242 -7.41 7.01 -24.04
N TYR A 243 -6.44 7.91 -24.26
CA TYR A 243 -6.48 9.25 -23.67
C TYR A 243 -7.50 10.18 -24.37
N ASP A 244 -8.61 10.44 -23.68
CA ASP A 244 -9.57 11.52 -23.97
C ASP A 244 -9.55 12.51 -22.76
N PRO A 245 -9.22 13.80 -22.95
CA PRO A 245 -9.18 14.79 -21.87
C PRO A 245 -10.56 15.17 -21.31
N THR A 246 -11.65 14.65 -21.89
CA THR A 246 -13.02 14.77 -21.34
C THR A 246 -13.42 13.60 -20.45
N GLU A 247 -12.55 12.59 -20.30
CA GLU A 247 -12.75 11.46 -19.39
C GLU A 247 -12.03 11.67 -18.06
N THR A 248 -12.70 11.31 -16.96
CA THR A 248 -12.09 11.21 -15.63
C THR A 248 -11.42 9.85 -15.49
N ARG A 249 -10.12 9.84 -15.20
CA ARG A 249 -9.28 8.64 -15.23
C ARG A 249 -9.06 8.11 -13.82
N VAL A 250 -9.57 6.90 -13.57
CA VAL A 250 -9.51 6.21 -12.29
C VAL A 250 -8.50 5.07 -12.39
N LEU A 251 -7.42 5.14 -11.61
CA LEU A 251 -6.51 4.02 -11.45
C LEU A 251 -7.04 3.07 -10.37
N VAL A 252 -7.38 1.84 -10.75
CA VAL A 252 -7.78 0.77 -9.85
C VAL A 252 -6.58 -0.15 -9.66
N THR A 253 -6.02 -0.21 -8.46
CA THR A 253 -4.90 -1.11 -8.14
C THR A 253 -5.21 -1.99 -6.93
N HIS A 254 -4.52 -3.13 -6.79
CA HIS A 254 -4.57 -3.85 -5.52
C HIS A 254 -3.65 -3.17 -4.49
N ALA A 255 -2.35 -3.12 -4.75
CA ALA A 255 -1.41 -2.39 -3.89
C ALA A 255 -1.65 -0.86 -3.93
N SER A 256 -1.58 -0.18 -2.78
CA SER A 256 -1.94 1.24 -2.70
C SER A 256 -0.77 2.18 -3.04
N PRO A 257 -0.99 3.23 -3.87
CA PRO A 257 0.00 4.30 -4.11
C PRO A 257 0.47 5.06 -2.86
N ALA A 258 -0.23 4.93 -1.73
CA ALA A 258 0.19 5.48 -0.44
C ALA A 258 1.55 4.91 0.03
N ARG A 259 1.77 3.61 -0.24
CA ARG A 259 2.93 2.84 0.19
C ARG A 259 3.98 2.72 -0.91
N GLU A 260 3.53 2.44 -2.13
CA GLU A 260 4.42 2.13 -3.26
C GLU A 260 4.76 3.38 -4.08
N GLY A 261 6.01 3.85 -3.99
CA GLY A 261 6.48 5.01 -4.74
C GLY A 261 6.44 4.82 -6.26
N LEU A 262 6.65 3.59 -6.74
CA LEU A 262 6.47 3.23 -8.16
C LEU A 262 5.03 3.42 -8.62
N LEU A 263 4.04 2.93 -7.86
CA LEU A 263 2.62 3.12 -8.20
C LEU A 263 2.17 4.57 -8.08
N ASN A 264 2.78 5.32 -7.16
CA ASN A 264 2.55 6.75 -7.04
C ASN A 264 2.99 7.50 -8.31
N GLN A 265 4.23 7.26 -8.77
CA GLN A 265 4.73 7.81 -10.03
C GLN A 265 3.93 7.33 -11.24
N LEU A 266 3.51 6.06 -11.24
CA LEU A 266 2.66 5.48 -12.28
C LEU A 266 1.33 6.22 -12.35
N SER A 267 0.65 6.45 -11.22
CA SER A 267 -0.60 7.21 -11.14
C SER A 267 -0.48 8.59 -11.82
N VAL A 268 0.64 9.29 -11.60
CA VAL A 268 0.94 10.59 -12.24
C VAL A 268 1.14 10.42 -13.75
N THR A 269 1.91 9.41 -14.16
CA THR A 269 2.26 9.17 -15.57
C THR A 269 1.06 8.70 -16.40
N LEU A 270 0.15 7.94 -15.80
CA LEU A 270 -1.15 7.57 -16.39
C LEU A 270 -2.14 8.75 -16.43
N LYS A 271 -1.82 9.91 -15.85
CA LYS A 271 -2.72 11.05 -15.67
C LYS A 271 -4.03 10.63 -14.99
N ALA A 272 -3.94 9.88 -13.90
CA ALA A 272 -5.10 9.53 -13.09
C ALA A 272 -5.56 10.75 -12.28
N ASP A 273 -6.86 11.04 -12.30
CA ASP A 273 -7.47 12.08 -11.46
C ASP A 273 -7.56 11.61 -10.00
N PHE A 274 -7.88 10.32 -9.83
CA PHE A 274 -7.78 9.66 -8.54
C PHE A 274 -7.49 8.16 -8.66
N SER A 275 -7.04 7.56 -7.57
CA SER A 275 -6.85 6.11 -7.43
C SER A 275 -7.85 5.48 -6.46
N ILE A 276 -8.16 4.21 -6.67
CA ILE A 276 -8.90 3.35 -5.73
C ILE A 276 -8.08 2.08 -5.54
N SER A 277 -7.75 1.74 -4.29
CA SER A 277 -6.89 0.59 -3.98
C SER A 277 -7.24 -0.14 -2.70
N ALA A 278 -6.75 -1.38 -2.53
CA ALA A 278 -6.98 -2.15 -1.32
C ALA A 278 -6.13 -1.64 -0.15
N GLY A 279 -6.74 -1.49 1.02
CA GLY A 279 -6.03 -1.23 2.27
C GLY A 279 -5.75 -2.54 3.01
N LEU A 280 -4.49 -2.99 3.04
CA LEU A 280 -4.09 -4.25 3.70
C LEU A 280 -4.60 -4.31 5.16
N HIS A 281 -5.65 -5.12 5.37
CA HIS A 281 -6.40 -5.27 6.63
C HIS A 281 -6.96 -3.97 7.22
N PHE A 282 -7.30 -2.99 6.38
CA PHE A 282 -7.92 -1.75 6.82
C PHE A 282 -9.36 -2.00 7.30
N ARG A 283 -9.66 -1.53 8.51
CA ARG A 283 -11.03 -1.53 9.09
C ARG A 283 -11.82 -0.27 8.75
N TYR A 284 -11.13 0.76 8.29
CA TYR A 284 -11.66 2.04 7.84
C TYR A 284 -10.95 2.37 6.54
N GLY A 285 -11.70 2.82 5.53
CA GLY A 285 -11.07 3.40 4.35
C GLY A 285 -10.41 4.74 4.68
N SER A 286 -9.55 5.21 3.80
CA SER A 286 -8.93 6.52 3.89
C SER A 286 -8.96 7.22 2.54
N SER A 287 -9.40 8.49 2.53
CA SER A 287 -9.26 9.40 1.39
C SER A 287 -8.16 10.40 1.70
N TYR A 288 -7.18 10.54 0.81
CA TYR A 288 -6.05 11.45 0.99
C TYR A 288 -5.47 11.92 -0.34
N ASN A 289 -4.73 13.02 -0.32
CA ASN A 289 -3.77 13.38 -1.37
C ASN A 289 -2.37 13.54 -0.73
N GLU A 290 -1.30 13.51 -1.52
CA GLU A 290 0.05 13.54 -0.97
C GLU A 290 0.34 14.86 -0.20
N PHE A 291 -0.25 16.00 -0.61
CA PHE A 291 -0.16 17.26 0.14
C PHE A 291 -0.75 17.20 1.56
N SER A 292 -1.83 16.45 1.77
CA SER A 292 -2.52 16.34 3.06
C SER A 292 -1.80 15.44 4.07
N VAL A 293 -0.92 14.54 3.63
CA VAL A 293 -0.24 13.55 4.48
C VAL A 293 1.27 13.74 4.58
N ASN A 294 1.91 14.43 3.63
CA ASN A 294 3.34 14.72 3.69
C ASN A 294 3.58 16.13 4.27
N PRO A 295 4.53 16.32 5.21
CA PRO A 295 4.80 17.62 5.83
C PRO A 295 5.42 18.65 4.88
N SER A 296 5.96 18.22 3.73
CA SER A 296 6.48 19.09 2.68
C SER A 296 6.58 18.35 1.34
N LEU A 297 6.74 19.12 0.26
CA LEU A 297 7.01 18.57 -1.08
C LEU A 297 8.35 17.79 -1.14
N ASP A 298 9.35 18.19 -0.36
CA ASP A 298 10.64 17.48 -0.27
C ASP A 298 10.52 16.14 0.47
N HIS A 299 9.57 16.00 1.41
CA HIS A 299 9.28 14.70 2.03
C HIS A 299 8.69 13.73 0.99
N TYR A 300 7.76 14.22 0.16
CA TYR A 300 7.21 13.45 -0.96
C TYR A 300 8.26 13.11 -2.03
N ARG A 301 9.16 14.05 -2.38
CA ARG A 301 10.35 13.77 -3.22
C ARG A 301 11.21 12.65 -2.61
N GLY A 302 11.43 12.67 -1.30
CA GLY A 302 12.16 11.63 -0.58
C GLY A 302 11.53 10.23 -0.70
N LYS A 303 10.19 10.13 -0.59
CA LYS A 303 9.43 8.89 -0.81
C LYS A 303 9.66 8.33 -2.22
N LEU A 304 9.57 9.17 -3.26
CA LEU A 304 9.82 8.76 -4.64
C LEU A 304 11.30 8.40 -4.87
N SER A 305 12.24 9.18 -4.33
CA SER A 305 13.69 8.95 -4.44
C SER A 305 14.14 7.64 -3.80
N ALA A 306 13.60 7.29 -2.62
CA ALA A 306 13.86 5.99 -1.99
C ALA A 306 13.33 4.83 -2.86
N SER A 307 12.13 4.97 -3.42
CA SER A 307 11.55 3.98 -4.32
C SER A 307 12.34 3.82 -5.63
N LYS A 308 12.89 4.92 -6.17
CA LYS A 308 13.78 4.91 -7.34
C LYS A 308 15.07 4.15 -7.04
N ALA A 309 15.72 4.45 -5.92
CA ALA A 309 16.95 3.78 -5.50
C ALA A 309 16.75 2.27 -5.33
N SER A 310 15.68 1.85 -4.63
CA SER A 310 15.35 0.43 -4.46
C SER A 310 15.06 -0.30 -5.78
N PHE A 311 14.48 0.39 -6.77
CA PHE A 311 14.35 -0.16 -8.12
C PHE A 311 15.71 -0.28 -8.83
N THR A 312 16.53 0.76 -8.78
CA THR A 312 17.85 0.79 -9.44
C THR A 312 18.77 -0.30 -8.90
N ASP A 313 18.78 -0.56 -7.60
CA ASP A 313 19.59 -1.65 -6.99
C ASP A 313 19.23 -3.04 -7.58
N VAL A 314 17.94 -3.30 -7.80
CA VAL A 314 17.49 -4.55 -8.44
C VAL A 314 17.76 -4.54 -9.95
N TRP A 315 17.46 -3.44 -10.64
CA TRP A 315 17.67 -3.31 -12.08
C TRP A 315 19.14 -3.50 -12.47
N GLU A 316 20.07 -2.86 -11.77
CA GLU A 316 21.51 -3.02 -12.01
C GLU A 316 22.00 -4.46 -11.83
N THR A 317 21.30 -5.25 -10.99
CA THR A 317 21.59 -6.67 -10.78
C THR A 317 21.08 -7.55 -11.94
N VAL A 318 19.90 -7.26 -12.50
CA VAL A 318 19.21 -8.15 -13.46
C VAL A 318 19.24 -7.69 -14.92
N LYS A 319 19.58 -6.42 -15.22
CA LYS A 319 19.49 -5.85 -16.58
C LYS A 319 20.21 -6.66 -17.65
N HIS A 320 21.37 -7.24 -17.31
CA HIS A 320 22.17 -8.04 -18.24
C HIS A 320 21.53 -9.39 -18.61
N GLU A 321 20.52 -9.84 -17.86
CA GLU A 321 19.68 -11.00 -18.18
C GLU A 321 18.37 -10.56 -18.85
N VAL A 322 17.77 -9.46 -18.37
CA VAL A 322 16.47 -8.96 -18.85
C VAL A 322 16.55 -8.30 -20.24
N GLU A 323 17.54 -7.44 -20.49
CA GLU A 323 17.66 -6.73 -21.77
C GLU A 323 17.82 -7.69 -22.96
N PRO A 324 18.68 -8.74 -22.92
CA PRO A 324 18.73 -9.75 -23.96
C PRO A 324 17.43 -10.56 -24.06
N ALA A 325 16.82 -10.95 -22.93
CA ALA A 325 15.61 -11.78 -22.93
C ALA A 325 14.41 -11.11 -23.62
N VAL A 326 14.28 -9.78 -23.55
CA VAL A 326 13.24 -9.04 -24.29
C VAL A 326 13.71 -8.52 -25.65
N SER A 327 15.00 -8.68 -26.02
CA SER A 327 15.55 -8.09 -27.25
C SER A 327 14.94 -8.65 -28.54
N GLU A 328 14.56 -9.93 -28.55
CA GLU A 328 13.91 -10.60 -29.68
C GLU A 328 12.42 -10.24 -29.81
N ASN A 329 11.82 -9.64 -28.77
CA ASN A 329 10.41 -9.25 -28.74
C ASN A 329 10.28 -7.72 -28.66
N GLU A 330 10.21 -7.07 -29.82
CA GLU A 330 10.11 -5.60 -29.95
C GLU A 330 8.98 -5.01 -29.08
N ALA A 331 7.85 -5.71 -28.96
CA ALA A 331 6.74 -5.26 -28.11
C ALA A 331 7.16 -5.26 -26.63
N GLN A 332 7.68 -6.37 -26.09
CA GLN A 332 8.15 -6.43 -24.70
C GLN A 332 9.30 -5.45 -24.43
N ASN A 333 10.21 -5.24 -25.39
CA ASN A 333 11.25 -4.23 -25.28
C ASN A 333 10.63 -2.82 -25.14
N LYS A 334 9.68 -2.45 -26.00
CA LYS A 334 8.95 -1.17 -25.92
C LYS A 334 8.26 -0.99 -24.56
N LEU A 335 7.60 -2.04 -24.05
CA LEU A 335 6.95 -2.01 -22.73
C LEU A 335 7.97 -1.78 -21.60
N LEU A 336 9.10 -2.48 -21.64
CA LEU A 336 10.20 -2.27 -20.71
C LEU A 336 10.73 -0.83 -20.79
N GLN A 337 10.90 -0.25 -21.98
CA GLN A 337 11.34 1.14 -22.13
C GLN A 337 10.36 2.15 -21.51
N PHE A 338 9.04 1.98 -21.69
CA PHE A 338 8.05 2.85 -21.01
C PHE A 338 8.17 2.76 -19.48
N ALA A 339 8.40 1.55 -18.97
CA ALA A 339 8.49 1.30 -17.54
C ALA A 339 9.85 1.77 -16.95
N LEU A 340 10.93 1.78 -17.73
CA LEU A 340 12.20 2.41 -17.38
C LEU A 340 12.12 3.94 -17.44
N GLU A 341 11.42 4.52 -18.44
CA GLU A 341 11.19 5.96 -18.56
C GLU A 341 10.39 6.51 -17.37
N LEU A 342 9.38 5.75 -16.92
CA LEU A 342 8.61 6.01 -15.69
C LEU A 342 9.54 6.22 -14.48
N VAL A 343 10.47 5.28 -14.24
CA VAL A 343 11.41 5.36 -13.12
C VAL A 343 12.47 6.44 -13.34
N GLY A 344 12.91 6.62 -14.58
CA GLY A 344 13.86 7.68 -14.97
C GLY A 344 13.40 9.07 -14.54
N LYS A 345 12.10 9.37 -14.71
CA LYS A 345 11.46 10.64 -14.34
C LYS A 345 11.39 10.92 -12.84
N MET A 346 11.42 9.88 -11.99
CA MET A 346 11.38 10.04 -10.52
C MET A 346 12.56 10.86 -10.01
N PRO A 347 12.41 11.65 -8.93
CA PRO A 347 13.53 12.38 -8.34
C PRO A 347 14.61 11.43 -7.81
N SER A 348 15.88 11.79 -7.98
CA SER A 348 17.01 10.98 -7.50
C SER A 348 17.42 11.33 -6.05
N VAL A 349 16.98 12.49 -5.52
CA VAL A 349 17.25 12.94 -4.14
C VAL A 349 16.02 13.61 -3.54
N ALA A 350 15.93 13.65 -2.21
CA ALA A 350 14.81 14.27 -1.49
C ALA A 350 14.77 15.81 -1.60
N ASN A 351 15.94 16.47 -1.61
CA ASN A 351 16.01 17.93 -1.68
C ASN A 351 15.72 18.40 -3.11
N GLY A 352 14.67 19.22 -3.28
CA GLY A 352 14.44 19.92 -4.54
C GLY A 352 15.66 20.74 -4.99
N GLY A 353 15.84 20.84 -6.31
CA GLY A 353 16.77 21.82 -6.88
C GLY A 353 16.33 23.24 -6.54
N ASN A 354 17.29 24.18 -6.49
CA ASN A 354 17.02 25.57 -6.15
C ASN A 354 15.94 26.16 -7.10
N PRO A 355 14.80 26.71 -6.59
CA PRO A 355 13.70 27.17 -7.45
C PRO A 355 14.05 28.34 -8.38
N PHE A 356 15.22 28.97 -8.19
CA PHE A 356 15.77 30.01 -9.08
C PHE A 356 16.74 29.46 -10.14
N GLY A 357 16.86 28.13 -10.27
CA GLY A 357 17.84 27.47 -11.13
C GLY A 357 19.22 27.32 -10.47
N GLY A 358 20.07 26.45 -11.04
CA GLY A 358 21.46 26.26 -10.59
C GLY A 358 21.76 24.96 -9.84
N GLY A 359 20.98 23.89 -10.03
CA GLY A 359 21.32 22.54 -9.59
C GLY A 359 21.04 21.50 -10.69
N PRO A 360 21.63 20.30 -10.63
CA PRO A 360 21.32 19.23 -11.59
C PRO A 360 19.81 18.91 -11.57
N GLN A 361 19.30 18.51 -12.73
CA GLN A 361 17.87 18.28 -12.97
C GLN A 361 17.43 16.98 -12.26
N ASN A 362 17.21 17.06 -10.94
CA ASN A 362 16.99 15.95 -10.01
C ASN A 362 15.59 15.31 -10.15
N GLY A 363 15.23 14.88 -11.36
CA GLY A 363 13.88 14.45 -11.72
C GLY A 363 12.84 15.56 -11.62
N ALA A 364 11.60 15.24 -11.96
CA ALA A 364 10.48 16.16 -11.81
C ALA A 364 9.44 15.54 -10.87
N VAL A 365 8.87 16.37 -10.00
CA VAL A 365 7.68 16.02 -9.23
C VAL A 365 6.55 16.92 -9.66
N ASP A 366 5.42 16.32 -10.02
CA ASP A 366 4.24 17.06 -10.43
C ASP A 366 3.56 17.70 -9.22
N GLU A 367 3.75 19.01 -9.06
CA GLU A 367 3.15 19.77 -7.96
C GLU A 367 1.62 19.87 -8.04
N SER A 368 1.03 19.67 -9.22
CA SER A 368 -0.42 19.60 -9.36
C SER A 368 -0.92 18.27 -8.84
N ALA A 369 -0.32 17.14 -9.29
CA ALA A 369 -0.69 15.81 -8.79
C ALA A 369 -0.50 15.70 -7.28
N PHE A 370 0.60 16.24 -6.73
CA PHE A 370 0.86 16.30 -5.28
C PHE A 370 -0.30 16.94 -4.48
N LYS A 371 -0.92 18.00 -5.03
CA LYS A 371 -2.02 18.75 -4.38
C LYS A 371 -3.42 18.23 -4.74
N ASN A 372 -3.60 17.65 -5.93
CA ASN A 372 -4.91 17.46 -6.54
C ASN A 372 -5.26 15.99 -6.83
N MET A 373 -4.30 15.07 -6.95
CA MET A 373 -4.61 13.65 -7.13
C MET A 373 -5.07 13.05 -5.80
N TRP A 374 -6.32 12.63 -5.75
CA TRP A 374 -6.89 11.92 -4.60
C TRP A 374 -6.66 10.42 -4.69
N ASN A 375 -6.56 9.78 -3.54
CA ASN A 375 -6.30 8.37 -3.41
C ASN A 375 -7.25 7.79 -2.35
N PHE A 376 -8.00 6.77 -2.73
CA PHE A 376 -8.94 6.07 -1.85
C PHE A 376 -8.39 4.67 -1.55
N ASN A 377 -7.97 4.45 -0.31
CA ASN A 377 -7.65 3.10 0.16
C ASN A 377 -8.89 2.54 0.84
N LEU A 378 -9.37 1.40 0.36
CA LEU A 378 -10.59 0.76 0.82
C LEU A 378 -10.34 -0.07 2.09
N ALA A 379 -11.41 -0.26 2.87
CA ALA A 379 -11.45 -1.30 3.90
C ALA A 379 -11.73 -2.67 3.26
N ASP A 380 -11.38 -3.74 3.97
CA ASP A 380 -11.84 -5.09 3.64
C ASP A 380 -13.39 -5.12 3.65
N ALA A 381 -14.02 -5.81 2.68
CA ALA A 381 -15.47 -5.84 2.49
C ALA A 381 -16.27 -6.35 3.70
N ALA A 382 -15.64 -7.07 4.63
CA ALA A 382 -16.25 -7.45 5.90
C ALA A 382 -16.41 -6.26 6.88
N PHE A 383 -15.59 -5.21 6.73
CA PHE A 383 -15.58 -4.04 7.62
C PHE A 383 -16.15 -2.77 7.00
N GLY A 384 -16.11 -2.58 5.68
CA GLY A 384 -16.57 -1.32 5.09
C GLY A 384 -16.58 -1.27 3.57
N TRP A 385 -16.99 -0.13 3.05
CA TRP A 385 -17.02 0.18 1.62
C TRP A 385 -17.06 1.68 1.35
N LEU A 386 -16.78 2.06 0.11
CA LEU A 386 -16.94 3.39 -0.45
C LEU A 386 -18.04 3.35 -1.52
N VAL A 387 -18.84 4.40 -1.66
CA VAL A 387 -19.71 4.62 -2.81
C VAL A 387 -19.30 5.92 -3.48
N LEU A 388 -19.11 5.89 -4.79
CA LEU A 388 -19.09 7.08 -5.63
C LEU A 388 -20.54 7.38 -6.04
N ASP A 389 -21.06 8.51 -5.58
CA ASP A 389 -22.42 8.97 -5.85
C ASP A 389 -22.36 10.00 -6.98
N ILE A 390 -22.74 9.59 -8.20
CA ILE A 390 -22.42 10.33 -9.43
C ILE A 390 -23.71 10.93 -10.00
N ASP A 391 -23.82 12.26 -9.95
CA ASP A 391 -24.94 13.00 -10.53
C ASP A 391 -24.47 14.35 -11.11
N GLN A 392 -25.14 14.80 -12.18
CA GLN A 392 -24.94 16.12 -12.79
C GLN A 392 -23.47 16.50 -13.06
N GLY A 393 -22.64 15.54 -13.48
CA GLY A 393 -21.22 15.74 -13.75
C GLY A 393 -20.32 15.85 -12.51
N ARG A 394 -20.82 15.45 -11.33
CA ARG A 394 -20.09 15.48 -10.05
C ARG A 394 -19.95 14.08 -9.47
N ILE A 395 -18.85 13.85 -8.75
CA ILE A 395 -18.60 12.64 -7.98
C ILE A 395 -18.64 13.00 -6.50
N GLY A 396 -19.72 12.63 -5.80
CA GLY A 396 -19.79 12.59 -4.35
C GLY A 396 -19.17 11.30 -3.80
N THR A 397 -18.81 11.28 -2.52
CA THR A 397 -18.30 10.07 -1.86
C THR A 397 -19.01 9.80 -0.54
N GLU A 398 -19.45 8.56 -0.35
CA GLU A 398 -20.03 8.06 0.90
C GLU A 398 -19.16 6.89 1.38
N MET A 399 -18.55 6.99 2.56
CA MET A 399 -17.71 5.93 3.12
C MET A 399 -18.32 5.35 4.39
N ARG A 400 -18.44 4.02 4.46
CA ARG A 400 -18.98 3.29 5.60
C ARG A 400 -17.93 2.33 6.17
N ALA A 401 -17.86 2.28 7.50
CA ALA A 401 -17.07 1.31 8.25
C ALA A 401 -17.88 0.77 9.43
N GLN A 402 -17.61 -0.47 9.86
CA GLN A 402 -18.30 -1.16 10.96
C GLN A 402 -18.11 -0.45 12.31
N GLY A 403 -17.01 0.29 12.48
CA GLY A 403 -16.66 0.96 13.72
C GLY A 403 -15.72 0.15 14.62
N PHE A 404 -15.26 0.78 15.71
CA PHE A 404 -14.55 0.08 16.79
C PHE A 404 -15.53 -0.39 17.86
N ASN A 405 -15.40 -1.66 18.28
CA ASN A 405 -16.20 -2.19 19.39
C ASN A 405 -15.56 -1.84 20.76
N PHE A 406 -16.17 -0.89 21.47
CA PHE A 406 -15.75 -0.48 22.82
C PHE A 406 -16.56 -1.13 23.97
N SER A 407 -17.50 -2.05 23.70
CA SER A 407 -18.37 -2.62 24.74
C SER A 407 -17.60 -3.33 25.86
N HIS A 408 -16.44 -3.91 25.53
CA HIS A 408 -15.50 -4.51 26.48
C HIS A 408 -15.06 -3.57 27.62
N ARG A 409 -15.15 -2.24 27.45
CA ARG A 409 -14.80 -1.25 28.49
C ARG A 409 -15.91 -1.02 29.52
N GLY A 410 -17.16 -1.26 29.15
CA GLY A 410 -18.30 -1.15 30.07
C GLY A 410 -18.37 -2.32 31.06
N SER A 411 -17.79 -3.46 30.69
CA SER A 411 -17.84 -4.70 31.44
C SER A 411 -16.83 -4.76 32.59
N LYS A 412 -17.05 -3.96 33.65
CA LYS A 412 -16.56 -4.31 35.00
C LYS A 412 -17.34 -5.54 35.50
N VAL A 413 -17.03 -6.71 34.95
CA VAL A 413 -17.52 -7.99 35.49
C VAL A 413 -16.76 -8.25 36.79
N PRO A 414 -17.40 -8.23 37.97
CA PRO A 414 -16.75 -8.78 39.16
C PRO A 414 -16.51 -10.27 38.90
N GLN A 415 -15.28 -10.74 39.12
CA GLN A 415 -14.98 -12.17 39.07
C GLN A 415 -15.86 -12.90 40.09
N ARG A 416 -16.97 -13.50 39.65
CA ARG A 416 -17.59 -14.58 40.42
C ARG A 416 -16.63 -15.77 40.40
N PRO A 417 -16.36 -16.40 41.56
CA PRO A 417 -15.60 -17.65 41.59
C PRO A 417 -16.27 -18.70 40.68
N GLN A 418 -15.45 -19.46 39.95
CA GLN A 418 -15.96 -20.53 39.09
C GLN A 418 -16.59 -21.63 39.94
N GLY A 419 -17.84 -21.99 39.62
CA GLY A 419 -18.55 -23.08 40.26
C GLY A 419 -19.45 -23.82 39.27
N ILE A 420 -19.12 -25.09 39.06
CA ILE A 420 -19.93 -26.15 38.43
C ILE A 420 -20.11 -26.07 36.89
N PRO A 421 -19.64 -27.08 36.12
CA PRO A 421 -19.88 -27.18 34.68
C PRO A 421 -21.30 -27.68 34.37
N HIS A 422 -21.92 -27.17 33.31
CA HIS A 422 -23.16 -27.71 32.76
C HIS A 422 -22.91 -28.46 31.45
N ALA A 423 -23.58 -29.61 31.29
CA ALA A 423 -23.44 -30.53 30.16
C ALA A 423 -24.18 -30.03 28.90
N PRO A 424 -23.81 -30.51 27.69
CA PRO A 424 -24.41 -30.06 26.43
C PRO A 424 -25.82 -30.61 26.21
N ALA A 425 -26.73 -29.77 25.71
CA ALA A 425 -28.07 -30.16 25.29
C ALA A 425 -28.07 -30.59 23.80
N ASN A 426 -28.51 -31.81 23.54
CA ASN A 426 -28.78 -32.31 22.18
C ASN A 426 -30.00 -31.61 21.57
N ALA A 427 -29.94 -31.31 20.27
CA ALA A 427 -31.10 -30.94 19.46
C ALA A 427 -31.01 -31.60 18.08
N SER A 428 -31.54 -32.83 17.99
CA SER A 428 -31.64 -33.59 16.75
C SER A 428 -33.10 -34.03 16.54
N MET A 429 -33.77 -33.53 15.51
CA MET A 429 -34.98 -34.16 14.93
C MET A 429 -35.01 -33.92 13.42
N ALA A 430 -35.26 -35.01 12.69
CA ALA A 430 -35.45 -35.04 11.24
C ALA A 430 -36.96 -35.14 10.89
N PRO A 431 -37.38 -34.88 9.63
CA PRO A 431 -38.78 -34.89 9.24
C PRO A 431 -39.23 -36.24 8.64
N THR A 432 -40.45 -36.65 8.94
CA THR A 432 -41.25 -37.65 8.18
C THR A 432 -42.72 -37.23 8.22
N GLY A 433 -43.51 -37.58 7.20
CA GLY A 433 -44.92 -37.17 7.09
C GLY A 433 -45.83 -38.29 6.56
N GLY A 434 -47.13 -37.98 6.39
CA GLY A 434 -48.07 -38.84 5.64
C GLY A 434 -49.50 -38.95 6.22
N ASN A 435 -50.48 -38.55 5.41
CA ASN A 435 -51.91 -38.96 5.33
C ASN A 435 -52.90 -38.77 6.52
N LEU A 436 -53.82 -37.79 6.35
CA LEU A 436 -55.29 -37.93 6.03
C LEU A 436 -56.17 -39.02 6.73
N PRO A 437 -57.52 -38.86 6.86
CA PRO A 437 -58.38 -37.66 6.74
C PRO A 437 -59.63 -37.56 7.69
N ASN A 438 -60.33 -36.41 7.61
CA ASN A 438 -61.81 -36.26 7.43
C ASN A 438 -62.73 -35.65 8.54
N SER A 439 -63.77 -34.98 8.04
CA SER A 439 -65.04 -34.49 8.63
C SER A 439 -65.06 -33.13 9.37
N GLY A 440 -65.86 -32.19 8.82
CA GLY A 440 -66.31 -30.93 9.47
C GLY A 440 -67.71 -31.09 10.09
N PRO A 441 -68.61 -30.06 10.10
CA PRO A 441 -68.57 -28.78 9.37
C PRO A 441 -68.99 -27.52 10.21
N GLN A 442 -69.13 -26.37 9.52
CA GLN A 442 -69.86 -25.15 9.94
C GLN A 442 -69.21 -24.31 11.10
N GLN A 443 -69.37 -22.98 11.20
CA GLN A 443 -70.27 -22.04 10.48
C GLN A 443 -69.61 -20.65 10.27
N ALA A 444 -70.33 -19.73 9.61
CA ALA A 444 -69.83 -18.46 9.07
C ALA A 444 -69.72 -17.29 10.08
N GLY A 445 -69.09 -16.17 9.63
CA GLY A 445 -69.03 -14.89 10.35
C GLY A 445 -70.36 -14.10 10.37
N PRO A 446 -70.33 -12.78 10.67
CA PRO A 446 -69.90 -11.82 9.64
C PRO A 446 -69.15 -10.57 10.18
N ALA A 447 -68.88 -9.61 9.29
CA ALA A 447 -68.32 -8.29 9.59
C ALA A 447 -69.39 -7.18 9.57
N GLY A 448 -69.15 -6.02 10.22
CA GLY A 448 -69.89 -4.78 9.89
C GLY A 448 -70.08 -3.69 10.96
N GLN A 449 -69.36 -2.56 10.78
CA GLN A 449 -69.80 -1.14 10.93
C GLN A 449 -70.29 -0.49 12.26
N GLN A 450 -69.47 0.49 12.71
CA GLN A 450 -69.77 1.93 13.02
C GLN A 450 -70.70 2.46 14.15
N GLN A 451 -70.17 3.51 14.80
CA GLN A 451 -70.79 4.76 15.36
C GLN A 451 -71.35 4.86 16.79
N ALA A 452 -70.78 5.79 17.61
CA ALA A 452 -71.40 7.03 18.15
C ALA A 452 -70.73 7.58 19.45
N ARG A 453 -70.89 8.89 19.74
CA ARG A 453 -70.37 9.64 20.92
C ARG A 453 -71.49 10.02 21.92
N PRO A 454 -71.17 10.64 23.08
CA PRO A 454 -71.65 12.02 23.32
C PRO A 454 -70.57 13.03 23.81
N LEU A 455 -70.97 14.28 24.10
CA LEU A 455 -70.16 15.50 24.35
C LEU A 455 -70.50 16.19 25.69
N GLN A 456 -69.59 17.03 26.25
CA GLN A 456 -69.79 18.50 26.48
C GLN A 456 -68.56 19.22 27.13
N GLN A 457 -68.67 20.56 27.31
CA GLN A 457 -67.60 21.60 27.35
C GLN A 457 -67.62 22.44 28.68
N PRO A 458 -66.83 23.54 28.96
CA PRO A 458 -66.35 24.65 28.07
C PRO A 458 -64.94 25.28 28.34
N HIS A 459 -64.65 26.47 27.76
CA HIS A 459 -63.38 27.29 27.73
C HIS A 459 -63.70 28.81 27.79
N PRO A 460 -62.76 29.75 28.16
CA PRO A 460 -61.78 30.46 27.26
C PRO A 460 -60.45 30.91 27.97
N GLN A 461 -59.61 31.91 27.56
CA GLN A 461 -58.76 32.12 26.34
C GLN A 461 -57.79 33.36 26.52
N THR A 462 -56.86 33.65 25.58
CA THR A 462 -56.01 34.89 25.34
C THR A 462 -54.63 35.00 26.07
N GLN A 463 -53.52 35.62 25.56
CA GLN A 463 -53.09 36.21 24.25
C GLN A 463 -51.51 36.35 24.14
N LEU A 464 -50.94 36.96 23.06
CA LEU A 464 -49.48 37.12 22.76
C LEU A 464 -48.92 38.59 22.98
N PRO A 465 -47.86 39.16 22.32
CA PRO A 465 -46.66 39.88 22.91
C PRO A 465 -46.63 41.44 22.67
N PRO A 466 -45.54 42.28 22.75
CA PRO A 466 -44.06 42.08 22.91
C PRO A 466 -43.24 43.15 23.74
N THR A 467 -41.91 43.25 23.49
CA THR A 467 -40.83 44.26 23.84
C THR A 467 -41.17 45.66 24.43
N ASN A 468 -40.36 46.17 25.41
CA ASN A 468 -39.39 47.32 25.25
C ASN A 468 -38.52 47.67 26.53
N GLN A 469 -37.66 48.72 26.43
CA GLN A 469 -36.58 49.17 27.34
C GLN A 469 -36.99 49.96 28.62
N GLN A 470 -36.09 50.17 29.62
CA GLN A 470 -35.31 51.42 29.91
C GLN A 470 -34.89 51.69 31.41
N GLN A 471 -33.77 52.42 31.59
CA GLN A 471 -33.32 53.31 32.72
C GLN A 471 -32.52 52.81 33.97
N GLN A 472 -31.61 53.68 34.45
CA GLN A 472 -30.64 53.61 35.60
C GLN A 472 -31.20 54.35 36.85
N PRO A 473 -30.48 54.72 37.95
CA PRO A 473 -29.11 54.44 38.51
C PRO A 473 -29.20 54.04 40.04
N PRO A 474 -28.29 54.33 41.02
CA PRO A 474 -26.82 54.63 41.09
C PRO A 474 -26.00 53.78 42.14
N LYS A 475 -24.73 54.17 42.37
CA LYS A 475 -23.72 53.72 43.40
C LYS A 475 -24.08 54.17 44.85
N PRO A 476 -23.50 53.64 45.98
CA PRO A 476 -22.09 53.80 46.45
C PRO A 476 -21.45 52.53 47.11
N ALA A 477 -20.13 52.24 47.09
CA ALA A 477 -18.93 52.82 47.77
C ALA A 477 -18.71 52.41 49.26
N GLY A 478 -17.51 51.88 49.61
CA GLY A 478 -17.07 51.61 51.00
C GLY A 478 -15.84 50.69 51.19
N THR A 479 -14.65 51.28 51.40
CA THR A 479 -13.35 50.69 51.85
C THR A 479 -13.20 50.79 53.39
N PRO A 480 -12.19 50.22 54.11
CA PRO A 480 -10.72 50.05 53.82
C PRO A 480 -10.17 48.62 54.11
N GLN A 481 -8.87 48.27 54.31
CA GLN A 481 -7.61 49.02 54.51
C GLN A 481 -6.34 48.29 53.96
N GLY A 482 -5.18 48.34 54.63
CA GLY A 482 -3.88 47.76 54.22
C GLY A 482 -3.05 47.20 55.41
N PRO A 483 -1.69 47.09 55.39
CA PRO A 483 -0.73 47.82 54.53
C PRO A 483 0.56 47.10 53.98
N GLN A 484 1.12 47.66 52.89
CA GLN A 484 2.56 47.83 52.48
C GLN A 484 3.53 46.61 52.28
N ALA A 485 4.60 46.64 51.45
CA ALA A 485 5.37 47.74 50.82
C ALA A 485 5.98 47.35 49.42
N THR A 486 5.91 48.19 48.36
CA THR A 486 6.96 49.03 47.67
C THR A 486 8.21 48.31 47.11
N ASN A 487 8.71 48.53 45.88
CA ASN A 487 8.61 49.61 44.86
C ASN A 487 8.04 49.08 43.49
N GLY A 488 8.00 49.74 42.31
CA GLY A 488 8.52 51.03 41.76
C GLY A 488 9.77 50.85 40.85
N THR A 489 9.96 51.48 39.67
CA THR A 489 9.20 52.53 38.93
C THR A 489 9.34 52.44 37.38
N ALA A 490 8.21 52.66 36.67
CA ALA A 490 7.94 53.42 35.42
C ALA A 490 8.94 53.43 34.23
N GLY A 491 8.54 53.47 32.94
CA GLY A 491 7.27 53.86 32.26
C GLY A 491 7.47 55.14 31.40
N PRO A 492 6.65 55.46 30.37
CA PRO A 492 5.36 54.88 29.98
C PRO A 492 5.20 54.50 28.48
N VAL A 493 4.03 53.92 28.18
CA VAL A 493 3.48 53.60 26.83
C VAL A 493 2.63 54.74 26.27
N ALA A 494 2.50 54.79 24.93
CA ALA A 494 1.35 55.39 24.24
C ALA A 494 0.94 54.52 23.05
N ASN A 495 -0.36 54.29 22.88
CA ASN A 495 -0.95 53.39 21.89
C ASN A 495 -2.16 54.08 21.26
N LEU A 496 -2.20 54.23 19.92
CA LEU A 496 -3.37 54.70 19.19
C LEU A 496 -3.52 53.96 17.85
N GLN A 497 -4.77 53.68 17.49
CA GLN A 497 -5.16 52.84 16.35
C GLN A 497 -5.56 53.66 15.11
N ALA A 498 -5.61 52.95 13.96
CA ALA A 498 -6.28 53.29 12.70
C ALA A 498 -5.67 54.46 11.89
N THR A 499 -5.51 54.39 10.56
CA THR A 499 -6.53 54.04 9.55
C THR A 499 -5.93 53.50 8.22
N ASN A 500 -6.79 52.96 7.35
CA ASN A 500 -6.46 52.49 5.99
C ASN A 500 -6.04 53.61 5.01
N GLY A 501 -5.29 53.28 3.96
CA GLY A 501 -5.17 54.13 2.76
C GLY A 501 -4.06 53.74 1.77
N ASN A 502 -4.42 53.12 0.64
CA ASN A 502 -3.53 52.99 -0.54
C ASN A 502 -3.24 54.36 -1.17
N GLY A 503 -2.04 54.55 -1.72
CA GLY A 503 -1.74 55.71 -2.58
C GLY A 503 -0.29 55.76 -3.06
N ALA A 504 -0.03 55.28 -4.28
CA ALA A 504 1.26 55.42 -4.93
C ALA A 504 1.33 56.68 -5.79
N ALA A 505 2.45 57.42 -5.75
CA ALA A 505 2.94 58.23 -6.87
C ALA A 505 4.42 58.63 -6.67
N SER A 506 5.18 58.61 -7.76
CA SER A 506 6.61 58.95 -7.85
C SER A 506 6.84 60.45 -8.06
N ALA A 507 8.01 60.99 -7.67
CA ALA A 507 8.89 61.76 -8.59
C ALA A 507 10.21 62.33 -7.96
N ALA A 508 11.31 62.10 -8.69
CA ALA A 508 12.41 63.04 -9.01
C ALA A 508 13.20 63.84 -7.94
N LYS A 509 14.33 63.23 -7.53
CA LYS A 509 15.74 63.72 -7.60
C LYS A 509 16.08 65.23 -7.63
N SER A 510 16.94 65.60 -6.68
CA SER A 510 18.21 66.36 -6.83
C SER A 510 19.06 66.16 -5.54
N ASP A 511 20.40 66.24 -5.47
CA ASP A 511 21.45 66.13 -6.50
C ASP A 511 22.77 65.55 -5.91
N ALA A 512 23.94 65.72 -6.57
CA ALA A 512 25.27 65.25 -6.13
C ALA A 512 26.26 66.40 -5.81
N PRO A 513 27.44 66.13 -5.18
CA PRO A 513 28.59 65.62 -5.96
C PRO A 513 29.39 64.49 -5.28
N ALA A 514 30.23 63.83 -6.07
CA ALA A 514 30.89 62.57 -5.72
C ALA A 514 32.27 62.71 -5.04
N GLN A 515 32.60 61.74 -4.17
CA GLN A 515 33.98 61.28 -3.95
C GLN A 515 34.05 59.75 -3.94
N THR A 516 35.18 59.23 -4.41
CA THR A 516 35.35 57.85 -4.88
C THR A 516 35.75 56.88 -3.76
N ARG A 517 35.12 55.69 -3.68
CA ARG A 517 35.82 54.37 -3.55
C ARG A 517 34.87 53.15 -3.47
N GLN A 518 35.22 52.16 -4.29
CA GLN A 518 35.20 50.70 -4.08
C GLN A 518 33.97 49.98 -3.49
N VAL A 519 33.55 49.00 -4.29
CA VAL A 519 32.59 47.91 -4.01
C VAL A 519 32.76 47.27 -2.63
N SER A 520 31.69 47.20 -1.86
CA SER A 520 31.50 46.15 -0.84
C SER A 520 30.01 45.83 -0.64
N SER A 521 29.65 44.57 -0.85
CA SER A 521 28.30 44.05 -0.68
C SER A 521 28.08 43.59 0.76
N GLN A 522 27.20 44.27 1.51
CA GLN A 522 26.81 43.83 2.85
C GLN A 522 25.55 42.96 2.80
N GLN A 523 25.75 41.64 2.69
CA GLN A 523 24.81 40.66 3.22
C GLN A 523 25.12 40.43 4.71
N SER A 524 24.09 40.21 5.53
CA SER A 524 24.25 39.76 6.91
C SER A 524 24.85 38.35 6.92
N PRO A 525 25.96 38.09 7.63
CA PRO A 525 26.65 36.80 7.53
C PRO A 525 25.90 35.69 8.27
N GLN A 526 25.55 34.62 7.55
CA GLN A 526 25.31 33.32 8.15
C GLN A 526 26.63 32.81 8.75
N GLN A 527 26.59 32.32 9.99
CA GLN A 527 27.77 31.73 10.62
C GLN A 527 28.23 30.47 9.83
N PRO A 528 29.54 30.31 9.56
CA PRO A 528 30.07 29.05 9.05
C PRO A 528 29.75 27.92 10.02
N GLN A 529 29.16 26.84 9.51
CA GLN A 529 28.84 25.67 10.33
C GLN A 529 30.15 24.96 10.71
N GLU A 530 30.51 24.94 11.99
CA GLU A 530 31.80 24.37 12.41
C GLU A 530 31.94 22.89 11.99
N PRO A 531 33.12 22.48 11.48
CA PRO A 531 33.34 21.11 11.05
C PRO A 531 33.34 20.18 12.27
N SER A 532 32.57 19.08 12.16
CA SER A 532 32.40 18.15 13.28
C SER A 532 33.72 17.51 13.70
N LYS A 533 33.93 17.45 15.02
CA LYS A 533 35.10 16.86 15.69
C LYS A 533 34.78 15.53 16.38
N GLY A 534 33.75 14.80 15.95
CA GLY A 534 33.33 13.55 16.59
C GLY A 534 33.02 12.40 15.64
N ILE A 535 33.13 11.17 16.15
CA ILE A 535 32.76 9.92 15.49
C ILE A 535 31.66 9.23 16.31
N PHE A 536 30.56 8.87 15.66
CA PHE A 536 29.50 8.04 16.22
C PHE A 536 29.73 6.58 15.86
N ILE A 537 29.70 5.72 16.87
CA ILE A 537 30.03 4.29 16.82
C ILE A 537 28.78 3.48 17.18
N MET A 538 28.45 2.49 16.37
CA MET A 538 27.29 1.62 16.56
C MET A 538 27.62 0.13 16.35
N ASN A 539 26.71 -0.72 16.80
CA ASN A 539 26.73 -2.18 16.65
C ASN A 539 27.85 -2.87 17.45
N VAL A 540 28.14 -2.37 18.66
CA VAL A 540 29.07 -2.99 19.61
C VAL A 540 28.34 -3.48 20.89
N PRO A 541 27.35 -4.40 20.78
CA PRO A 541 26.40 -4.70 21.86
C PRO A 541 27.03 -5.35 23.12
N THR A 542 28.21 -5.96 23.00
CA THR A 542 28.95 -6.57 24.11
C THR A 542 29.76 -5.54 24.92
N LEU A 543 30.04 -4.36 24.37
CA LEU A 543 30.77 -3.29 25.07
C LEU A 543 29.85 -2.43 25.91
N ASN A 544 30.18 -2.29 27.20
CA ASN A 544 29.35 -1.55 28.15
C ASN A 544 30.06 -0.46 28.94
N SER A 545 31.39 -0.50 29.07
CA SER A 545 32.20 0.58 29.63
C SER A 545 32.85 1.46 28.53
N ILE A 546 33.42 2.60 28.94
CA ILE A 546 34.16 3.51 28.06
C ILE A 546 35.59 2.97 27.84
N GLU A 547 36.14 2.33 28.85
CA GLU A 547 37.49 1.77 28.92
C GLU A 547 37.65 0.58 27.96
N GLU A 548 36.70 -0.37 27.98
CA GLU A 548 36.67 -1.48 27.02
C GLU A 548 36.48 -0.96 25.58
N ALA A 549 35.66 0.09 25.38
CA ALA A 549 35.43 0.68 24.07
C ALA A 549 36.69 1.38 23.52
N LYS A 550 37.48 2.05 24.36
CA LYS A 550 38.81 2.54 23.95
C LYS A 550 39.73 1.38 23.56
N ALA A 551 39.82 0.35 24.40
CA ALA A 551 40.76 -0.76 24.23
C ALA A 551 40.44 -1.72 23.06
N GLN A 552 39.16 -1.87 22.68
CA GLN A 552 38.73 -2.88 21.70
C GLN A 552 38.25 -2.31 20.35
N ILE A 553 37.99 -1.00 20.24
CA ILE A 553 37.52 -0.37 18.98
C ILE A 553 38.66 0.38 18.28
N PHE A 554 39.59 0.96 19.03
CA PHE A 554 40.62 1.88 18.54
C PHE A 554 42.02 1.28 18.68
N SER A 555 42.94 1.69 17.81
CA SER A 555 44.37 1.43 17.99
C SER A 555 44.94 2.23 19.15
N ALA A 556 46.06 1.80 19.74
CA ALA A 556 46.73 2.55 20.82
C ALA A 556 47.08 4.00 20.39
N GLU A 557 47.55 4.19 19.15
CA GLU A 557 47.83 5.51 18.55
C GLU A 557 46.57 6.39 18.46
N ASP A 558 45.41 5.80 18.18
CA ASP A 558 44.16 6.55 18.05
C ASP A 558 43.49 6.83 19.41
N VAL A 559 43.69 5.96 20.41
CA VAL A 559 43.20 6.18 21.79
C VAL A 559 43.78 7.46 22.40
N GLU A 560 45.06 7.76 22.14
CA GLU A 560 45.72 8.99 22.59
C GLU A 560 45.13 10.27 21.95
N LYS A 561 44.51 10.15 20.78
CA LYS A 561 43.88 11.27 20.04
C LYS A 561 42.44 11.56 20.49
N ILE A 562 41.80 10.65 21.23
CA ILE A 562 40.42 10.79 21.71
C ILE A 562 40.39 11.71 22.94
N SER A 563 39.84 12.92 22.77
CA SER A 563 39.68 13.90 23.85
C SER A 563 38.57 13.53 24.85
N SER A 564 37.46 12.97 24.37
CA SER A 564 36.43 12.34 25.22
C SER A 564 35.77 11.16 24.49
N LEU A 565 35.25 10.19 25.24
CA LEU A 565 34.44 9.09 24.71
C LEU A 565 33.20 8.94 25.58
N GLU A 566 32.02 9.07 24.98
CA GLU A 566 30.74 9.10 25.67
C GLU A 566 29.86 7.91 25.26
N LYS A 567 29.06 7.37 26.20
CA LYS A 567 28.12 6.29 25.91
C LYS A 567 26.77 6.87 25.49
N ALA A 568 26.47 6.82 24.18
CA ALA A 568 25.22 7.31 23.61
C ALA A 568 24.05 6.31 23.71
N GLY A 569 24.31 5.07 24.14
CA GLY A 569 23.28 4.08 24.46
C GLY A 569 23.85 2.65 24.55
N PRO A 570 23.00 1.62 24.68
CA PRO A 570 23.43 0.23 24.57
C PRO A 570 24.12 0.00 23.21
N GLY A 571 25.35 -0.51 23.24
CA GLY A 571 26.19 -0.77 22.06
C GLY A 571 26.47 0.45 21.17
N ARG A 572 26.42 1.68 21.72
CA ARG A 572 26.60 2.94 20.97
C ARG A 572 27.42 3.96 21.76
N PHE A 573 28.41 4.55 21.09
CA PHE A 573 29.37 5.49 21.68
C PHE A 573 29.65 6.69 20.75
N VAL A 574 30.12 7.81 21.31
CA VAL A 574 30.60 8.98 20.57
C VAL A 574 32.02 9.32 21.02
N ALA A 575 32.99 9.25 20.11
CA ALA A 575 34.37 9.67 20.34
C ALA A 575 34.56 11.10 19.85
N HIS A 576 35.14 11.98 20.66
CA HIS A 576 35.48 13.36 20.32
C HIS A 576 37.00 13.53 20.18
N PHE A 577 37.41 14.48 19.34
CA PHE A 577 38.80 14.76 18.99
C PHE A 577 39.08 16.26 19.08
N ALA A 578 40.35 16.66 19.20
CA ALA A 578 40.73 18.07 19.33
C ALA A 578 40.39 18.91 18.07
N SER A 579 40.47 18.30 16.87
CA SER A 579 40.21 18.94 15.58
C SER A 579 39.44 18.04 14.61
N SER A 580 38.89 18.61 13.53
CA SER A 580 38.16 17.85 12.52
C SER A 580 39.10 16.99 11.65
N GLU A 581 40.35 17.42 11.49
CA GLU A 581 41.38 16.75 10.71
C GLU A 581 41.77 15.44 11.40
N ILE A 582 42.09 15.51 12.70
CA ILE A 582 42.39 14.35 13.55
C ILE A 582 41.21 13.35 13.54
N MET A 583 39.98 13.86 13.66
CA MET A 583 38.77 13.03 13.59
C MET A 583 38.68 12.27 12.25
N GLN A 584 38.89 12.95 11.13
CA GLN A 584 38.83 12.34 9.80
C GLN A 584 39.95 11.30 9.57
N GLU A 585 41.16 11.56 10.08
CA GLU A 585 42.25 10.57 10.03
C GLU A 585 41.91 9.30 10.81
N VAL A 586 41.40 9.44 12.03
CA VAL A 586 40.99 8.31 12.87
C VAL A 586 39.81 7.56 12.24
N LEU A 587 38.81 8.27 11.70
CA LEU A 587 37.66 7.68 11.02
C LEU A 587 38.04 6.94 9.72
N LYS A 588 39.11 7.34 9.03
CA LYS A 588 39.59 6.67 7.81
C LYS A 588 40.39 5.40 8.11
N ARG A 589 40.97 5.27 9.31
CA ARG A 589 41.76 4.11 9.77
C ARG A 589 40.95 3.09 10.56
N ASN A 590 39.81 3.48 11.13
CA ASN A 590 38.98 2.64 11.99
C ASN A 590 37.62 2.32 11.34
N PRO A 591 36.95 1.20 11.69
CA PRO A 591 37.31 0.21 12.71
C PRO A 591 38.59 -0.55 12.37
N SER A 592 39.39 -0.92 13.38
CA SER A 592 40.54 -1.80 13.18
C SER A 592 40.11 -3.18 12.64
N LYS A 593 41.06 -3.97 12.15
CA LYS A 593 40.74 -5.33 11.67
C LYS A 593 40.25 -6.22 12.81
N GLU A 594 40.92 -6.12 13.96
CA GLU A 594 40.59 -6.80 15.20
C GLU A 594 39.18 -6.41 15.67
N ALA A 595 38.85 -5.11 15.66
CA ALA A 595 37.52 -4.62 16.00
C ALA A 595 36.45 -5.10 15.00
N SER A 596 36.78 -5.14 13.71
CA SER A 596 35.86 -5.58 12.64
C SER A 596 35.55 -7.08 12.71
N GLU A 597 36.52 -7.90 13.09
CA GLU A 597 36.37 -9.34 13.30
C GLU A 597 35.62 -9.65 14.61
N HIS A 598 35.91 -8.92 15.69
CA HIS A 598 35.28 -9.09 17.00
C HIS A 598 33.83 -8.56 17.03
N PHE A 599 33.57 -7.40 16.41
CA PHE A 599 32.26 -6.75 16.34
C PHE A 599 31.71 -6.78 14.91
N LYS A 600 31.20 -7.95 14.48
CA LYS A 600 30.62 -8.12 13.15
C LYS A 600 29.52 -7.09 12.87
N GLY A 601 29.79 -6.19 11.93
CA GLY A 601 28.86 -5.13 11.54
C GLY A 601 28.99 -3.82 12.32
N ILE A 602 30.08 -3.61 13.08
CA ILE A 602 30.46 -2.31 13.65
C ILE A 602 30.41 -1.21 12.58
N ARG A 603 29.86 -0.04 12.94
CA ARG A 603 29.80 1.13 12.05
C ARG A 603 30.35 2.36 12.77
N MET A 604 31.20 3.11 12.09
CA MET A 604 31.75 4.38 12.53
C MET A 604 31.41 5.45 11.48
N SER A 605 30.98 6.63 11.93
CA SER A 605 30.51 7.72 11.06
C SER A 605 30.71 9.08 11.71
N GLN A 606 30.79 10.17 10.95
CA GLN A 606 30.95 11.51 11.52
C GLN A 606 29.74 11.89 12.40
N TYR A 607 29.98 12.12 13.69
CA TYR A 607 28.95 12.55 14.64
C TYR A 607 28.64 14.03 14.46
N ARG A 608 27.38 14.38 14.23
CA ARG A 608 26.92 15.77 14.18
C ARG A 608 25.88 15.98 15.29
N PRO A 609 26.18 16.73 16.36
CA PRO A 609 25.18 17.00 17.40
C PRO A 609 24.01 17.78 16.78
N SER A 610 22.81 17.22 16.87
CA SER A 610 21.60 17.91 16.41
C SER A 610 21.26 19.01 17.40
N ASN A 611 21.21 20.26 16.95
CA ASN A 611 20.91 21.42 17.79
C ASN A 611 19.39 21.55 18.09
N ARG A 612 18.75 20.43 18.47
CA ARG A 612 17.36 20.36 18.93
C ARG A 612 17.34 19.73 20.32
N GLY A 613 16.97 20.55 21.30
CA GLY A 613 16.83 20.11 22.68
C GLY A 613 15.77 19.04 22.86
N THR A 614 15.98 18.25 23.91
CA THR A 614 15.09 17.27 24.55
C THR A 614 13.61 17.33 24.13
N TYR A 615 13.22 16.43 23.22
CA TYR A 615 11.86 15.91 23.16
C TYR A 615 11.93 14.42 22.80
N GLY A 616 11.33 13.57 23.64
CA GLY A 616 11.46 12.12 23.51
C GLY A 616 10.57 11.51 22.41
N GLY A 617 10.95 10.32 21.94
CA GLY A 617 10.04 9.41 21.25
C GLY A 617 10.00 9.50 19.72
N ALA A 618 11.10 9.15 19.05
CA ALA A 618 11.07 8.73 17.64
C ALA A 618 11.46 7.24 17.56
N GLY A 619 10.51 6.38 17.18
CA GLY A 619 10.66 4.92 17.20
C GLY A 619 11.58 4.41 16.09
N GLY A 620 12.78 3.96 16.46
CA GLY A 620 13.66 3.17 15.61
C GLY A 620 13.32 1.68 15.69
N TRP A 621 13.17 1.03 14.54
CA TRP A 621 12.79 -0.38 14.42
C TRP A 621 13.89 -1.30 14.94
N ALA A 622 13.55 -2.20 15.87
CA ALA A 622 14.45 -3.25 16.35
C ALA A 622 13.70 -4.58 16.48
N SER A 623 14.09 -5.56 15.66
CA SER A 623 13.66 -6.94 15.77
C SER A 623 14.37 -7.64 16.93
N GLY A 624 13.63 -8.25 17.86
CA GLY A 624 14.20 -9.01 18.98
C GLY A 624 13.47 -10.32 19.24
N ARG A 625 14.13 -11.46 18.96
CA ARG A 625 13.83 -12.74 19.63
C ARG A 625 14.52 -12.72 21.01
N GLY A 626 13.85 -13.23 22.03
CA GLY A 626 14.21 -12.99 23.43
C GLY A 626 15.42 -13.79 23.96
N GLY A 627 15.94 -13.31 25.09
CA GLY A 627 16.91 -13.99 25.96
C GLY A 627 16.73 -13.48 27.39
N THR A 628 16.54 -14.40 28.34
CA THR A 628 16.07 -14.13 29.71
C THR A 628 17.16 -13.74 30.70
N THR A 629 16.81 -12.86 31.66
CA THR A 629 17.25 -12.96 33.07
C THR A 629 16.12 -12.48 33.99
N GLN A 630 16.14 -12.91 35.24
CA GLN A 630 14.93 -13.26 35.99
C GLN A 630 14.89 -12.65 37.39
N ARG A 631 13.76 -12.07 37.81
CA ARG A 631 13.32 -11.98 39.23
C ARG A 631 11.86 -11.51 39.35
N GLY A 632 11.03 -12.23 40.13
CA GLY A 632 9.84 -11.60 40.74
C GLY A 632 8.43 -12.21 40.52
N GLY A 633 8.29 -13.53 40.35
CA GLY A 633 7.10 -14.38 40.62
C GLY A 633 5.63 -13.87 40.64
N GLY A 634 4.74 -14.65 40.00
CA GLY A 634 3.27 -14.57 40.16
C GLY A 634 2.51 -15.16 38.98
N GLU A 635 1.81 -16.29 39.16
CA GLU A 635 1.30 -17.11 38.04
C GLU A 635 -0.11 -16.74 37.53
N GLY A 636 -0.29 -16.81 36.20
CA GLY A 636 -1.47 -17.45 35.61
C GLY A 636 -2.71 -16.61 35.24
N ARG A 637 -2.74 -16.02 34.03
CA ARG A 637 -3.80 -16.24 33.01
C ARG A 637 -3.49 -15.53 31.68
N GLY A 638 -3.88 -16.17 30.57
CA GLY A 638 -3.58 -15.68 29.21
C GLY A 638 -4.43 -14.49 28.77
N GLY A 639 -3.82 -13.61 27.98
CA GLY A 639 -4.45 -12.47 27.32
C GLY A 639 -3.85 -12.26 25.93
N TYR A 640 -4.71 -11.93 24.95
CA TYR A 640 -4.37 -11.82 23.53
C TYR A 640 -3.21 -10.86 23.26
N GLN A 641 -2.19 -11.33 22.54
CA GLN A 641 -1.18 -10.48 21.89
C GLN A 641 -1.42 -10.47 20.38
N SER A 642 -1.73 -9.29 19.84
CA SER A 642 -1.81 -9.05 18.41
C SER A 642 -0.41 -8.88 17.84
N THR A 643 0.16 -9.94 17.26
CA THR A 643 1.44 -9.87 16.54
C THR A 643 1.24 -9.30 15.13
N GLY A 644 2.07 -8.31 14.76
CA GLY A 644 2.04 -7.70 13.43
C GLY A 644 3.09 -8.27 12.48
N GLY A 645 3.12 -7.73 11.26
CA GLY A 645 4.29 -7.82 10.38
C GLY A 645 4.38 -9.05 9.47
N ALA A 646 3.36 -9.30 8.64
CA ALA A 646 3.49 -10.17 7.47
C ALA A 646 3.78 -9.33 6.21
N THR A 647 5.05 -9.01 5.98
CA THR A 647 5.52 -8.62 4.64
C THR A 647 5.60 -9.90 3.80
N THR A 648 4.70 -10.08 2.83
CA THR A 648 4.66 -11.27 1.97
C THR A 648 5.70 -11.21 0.84
N GLY A 649 6.96 -10.97 1.19
CA GLY A 649 8.08 -11.46 0.40
C GLY A 649 8.26 -12.95 0.69
N SER A 650 8.25 -13.80 -0.34
CA SER A 650 8.46 -15.23 -0.17
C SER A 650 9.67 -15.66 -0.97
N ASP A 651 10.83 -15.63 -0.31
CA ASP A 651 12.06 -16.22 -0.84
C ASP A 651 11.89 -17.73 -0.92
N SER A 652 12.07 -18.29 -2.12
CA SER A 652 12.25 -19.72 -2.32
C SER A 652 13.00 -19.96 -3.63
N GLU A 653 14.32 -20.02 -3.57
CA GLU A 653 15.15 -21.10 -4.13
C GLU A 653 16.62 -20.94 -3.73
N SER A 654 17.17 -21.89 -2.97
CA SER A 654 18.63 -22.13 -2.93
C SER A 654 18.94 -23.57 -2.52
N GLY A 655 18.31 -24.53 -3.20
CA GLY A 655 18.61 -25.96 -3.07
C GLY A 655 19.91 -26.35 -3.75
N ARG A 656 21.07 -25.89 -3.26
CA ARG A 656 22.39 -26.27 -3.80
C ARG A 656 23.37 -26.78 -2.74
N GLY A 657 23.56 -28.11 -2.75
CA GLY A 657 24.89 -28.71 -2.66
C GLY A 657 25.64 -28.63 -1.32
N GLY A 658 25.09 -29.23 -0.26
CA GLY A 658 25.84 -29.51 0.96
C GLY A 658 26.97 -30.53 0.75
N ARG A 659 28.16 -30.08 0.34
CA ARG A 659 29.39 -30.91 0.41
C ARG A 659 29.79 -31.09 1.88
N GLY A 660 29.61 -32.30 2.41
CA GLY A 660 29.89 -32.60 3.80
C GLY A 660 31.38 -32.55 4.17
N ARG A 661 31.68 -32.18 5.42
CA ARG A 661 32.98 -32.46 6.04
C ARG A 661 32.87 -32.59 7.57
N GLY A 662 33.11 -33.80 8.06
CA GLY A 662 33.66 -34.06 9.41
C GLY A 662 32.73 -33.89 10.62
N GLY A 663 32.03 -34.96 11.00
CA GLY A 663 31.46 -35.14 12.34
C GLY A 663 31.63 -36.59 12.78
N ARG A 664 32.47 -36.85 13.79
CA ARG A 664 32.85 -38.21 14.23
C ARG A 664 31.66 -38.96 14.84
N GLY A 665 31.21 -40.04 14.20
CA GLY A 665 30.47 -41.11 14.86
C GLY A 665 31.45 -42.14 15.44
N GLY A 666 31.21 -42.62 16.66
CA GLY A 666 32.02 -43.64 17.31
C GLY A 666 31.24 -44.93 17.57
N PHE A 667 31.93 -46.07 17.44
CA PHE A 667 31.56 -47.43 17.88
C PHE A 667 30.36 -48.10 17.18
N GLY A 668 30.53 -49.37 16.76
CA GLY A 668 29.41 -50.15 16.19
C GLY A 668 29.65 -51.46 15.43
N SER A 669 30.73 -52.22 15.68
CA SER A 669 30.85 -53.70 15.47
C SER A 669 30.62 -54.39 14.09
N GLU A 670 31.40 -55.46 13.90
CA GLU A 670 31.09 -56.73 13.19
C GLU A 670 30.77 -56.84 11.67
N ARG A 671 31.80 -57.32 10.95
CA ARG A 671 31.79 -58.48 10.01
C ARG A 671 30.67 -58.64 8.96
N GLY A 672 31.04 -58.58 7.67
CA GLY A 672 30.27 -59.18 6.58
C GLY A 672 31.10 -59.39 5.30
N ARG A 673 31.35 -60.65 4.90
CA ARG A 673 32.09 -61.01 3.67
C ARG A 673 31.14 -61.08 2.46
N GLY A 674 31.59 -60.69 1.26
CA GLY A 674 30.86 -60.96 0.02
C GLY A 674 31.68 -60.69 -1.25
N ARG A 675 32.07 -61.73 -1.98
CA ARG A 675 32.75 -61.63 -3.29
C ARG A 675 31.72 -61.47 -4.43
N GLY A 676 32.06 -60.71 -5.47
CA GLY A 676 31.37 -60.74 -6.77
C GLY A 676 32.26 -60.13 -7.86
N ARG A 677 32.60 -60.88 -8.91
CA ARG A 677 33.61 -60.52 -9.93
C ARG A 677 33.08 -60.80 -11.33
N GLY A 678 33.17 -59.81 -12.23
CA GLY A 678 32.98 -59.95 -13.68
C GLY A 678 32.22 -58.77 -14.28
N GLY A 679 32.58 -58.20 -15.44
CA GLY A 679 33.79 -58.39 -16.24
C GLY A 679 33.50 -58.41 -17.75
N ARG A 680 34.11 -57.47 -18.50
CA ARG A 680 34.00 -57.24 -19.97
C ARG A 680 32.61 -56.74 -20.44
N GLY A 681 32.49 -55.89 -21.46
CA GLY A 681 33.49 -55.24 -22.31
C GLY A 681 33.14 -55.35 -23.80
N GLY A 682 33.21 -54.25 -24.56
CA GLY A 682 32.92 -54.24 -25.99
C GLY A 682 32.82 -52.85 -26.61
N GLU A 683 33.92 -52.34 -27.18
CA GLU A 683 33.93 -51.18 -28.08
C GLU A 683 33.59 -51.62 -29.52
N ARG A 684 32.99 -50.74 -30.32
CA ARG A 684 33.52 -50.32 -31.64
C ARG A 684 32.70 -49.19 -32.28
N GLY A 685 33.39 -48.12 -32.67
CA GLY A 685 32.81 -46.91 -33.27
C GLY A 685 32.75 -46.88 -34.80
N GLY A 686 32.69 -45.67 -35.35
CA GLY A 686 32.75 -45.39 -36.80
C GLY A 686 32.38 -43.94 -37.13
N LYS A 687 33.22 -43.24 -37.90
CA LYS A 687 32.96 -41.90 -38.51
C LYS A 687 32.16 -42.09 -39.84
N ALA A 688 31.78 -41.10 -40.67
CA ALA A 688 32.22 -39.71 -40.87
C ALA A 688 31.23 -38.87 -41.72
N GLU A 689 31.45 -37.54 -41.75
CA GLU A 689 31.33 -36.59 -42.90
C GLU A 689 30.01 -36.33 -43.68
N GLY A 690 29.84 -35.07 -44.14
CA GLY A 690 29.20 -34.77 -45.45
C GLY A 690 28.01 -33.78 -45.51
N VAL A 691 28.29 -32.48 -45.70
CA VAL A 691 27.39 -31.38 -46.15
C VAL A 691 27.34 -31.38 -47.71
N PRO A 692 26.34 -30.87 -48.51
CA PRO A 692 25.42 -29.71 -48.31
C PRO A 692 23.93 -29.87 -48.77
N ALA A 693 23.17 -28.76 -48.64
CA ALA A 693 21.87 -28.50 -49.27
C ALA A 693 21.99 -28.04 -50.75
N PRO A 694 20.85 -27.88 -51.47
CA PRO A 694 20.57 -26.60 -52.14
C PRO A 694 19.11 -26.11 -51.98
N ALA A 695 18.78 -24.95 -52.55
CA ALA A 695 17.55 -24.18 -52.33
C ALA A 695 16.85 -23.71 -53.64
N THR A 696 15.75 -22.95 -53.51
CA THR A 696 14.99 -22.18 -54.55
C THR A 696 14.13 -23.01 -55.53
N GLY A 697 13.00 -22.53 -56.10
CA GLY A 697 12.21 -21.29 -55.96
C GLY A 697 11.26 -21.07 -57.16
N GLY A 698 10.28 -20.14 -57.10
CA GLY A 698 9.66 -19.54 -58.31
C GLY A 698 8.12 -19.65 -58.52
N ASP A 699 7.46 -18.48 -58.51
CA ASP A 699 6.33 -17.95 -59.31
C ASP A 699 5.03 -18.72 -59.60
N SER A 700 3.91 -18.16 -59.11
CA SER A 700 2.83 -17.54 -59.94
C SER A 700 1.94 -16.61 -59.09
#